data_AF-A0A2V5W3M7-F1
#
_entry.id   AF-A0A2V5W3M7-F1
#
_cell.length_a   1.000
_cell.length_b   1.000
_cell.length_c   1.000
_cell.angle_alpha   90.00
_cell.angle_beta   90.00
_cell.angle_gamma   90.00
#
_symmetry.space_group_name_H-M   'P 1'
#
loop_
_entity.id
_entity.type
_entity.pdbx_description
1 polymer ?
#
loop_
_entity_poly.entity_id
_entity_poly.type
_entity_poly.pdbx_seq_one_letter_code
_entity_poly.pdbx_strand_id
1 'polypeptide(L)'
;MRLPSFAQVWILSALLNPAIIAGEPIIHMLVPGFTVRELSVRLPNINNLRFAPDGRLTALGYDGRVWLLRDSDGDGLENTAELFWDKPTITVPVGMAWSTDGLYISSHGKVSLLRDTDGDGKADTEEIIAGGWPATDVGSGGVDATAVTLDIEGNVYFGLLVADYSNAYRLRKRKDLKPDERAWLEARGDKGGDPDEQVSLYDVNSARGTIQKWSPKTKKLETIATGIRVPFALAFNKAGDLFNTDQEGETWMPNGNPLDELNQIIPGRNYGFPPRHEKWLPNLISEPPVVAFGPQHESTCGLVFNEPHSSLNVESLKRSTVTSAGRYRSDNDRFNASTLQRFNAPLPASPAQGLFGPKWWEGDAFVAGESRGKIWRVRLVKTPHGYVGKEFLIARLSMLTLDLAISPKGDLYVCCHSGLPDWGTGPKGEGKIFKISYTDPKAPQPVIAWTAAPTEVRVAFDKPLDPSVTNSFTREGRHVADPDSGHGDTPSLPPTIEFGEYVRAADRYEVLKPPYQVVKQQEAAPRGKIKILAAKTDHDNQTLVLTTEPHPQAVTYALTIPGVKGQGKMGAGETVDVDYDLSGAGARFFTGLDHLQESPAREFLDLVQNKEVTFPKKYDVWFPHADAGIVAGYLGGFTILAAFAGRRFPTHLQI
;
A
#
# COMPACT_ATOMS: atom_id res chain seq x y z
N MET A 1 -52.19 -34.21 2.83
CA MET A 1 -51.13 -34.10 1.80
C MET A 1 -50.70 -32.65 1.76
N ARG A 2 -49.58 -32.29 2.41
CA ARG A 2 -49.06 -30.92 2.46
C ARG A 2 -48.03 -30.75 1.33
N LEU A 3 -48.22 -29.71 0.52
CA LEU A 3 -47.26 -29.21 -0.46
C LEU A 3 -46.01 -28.66 0.25
N PRO A 4 -44.79 -28.78 -0.31
CA PRO A 4 -43.58 -28.31 0.34
C PRO A 4 -43.43 -26.78 0.23
N SER A 5 -42.84 -26.19 1.26
CA SER A 5 -42.65 -24.75 1.48
C SER A 5 -41.56 -24.13 0.58
N PHE A 6 -41.75 -22.85 0.25
CA PHE A 6 -40.92 -21.91 -0.54
C PHE A 6 -39.40 -21.83 -0.22
N ALA A 7 -38.85 -22.61 0.71
CA ALA A 7 -37.46 -22.54 1.16
C ALA A 7 -36.47 -23.41 0.34
N GLN A 8 -36.93 -24.22 -0.61
CA GLN A 8 -36.06 -25.14 -1.37
C GLN A 8 -35.65 -24.63 -2.77
N VAL A 9 -36.16 -23.48 -3.22
CA VAL A 9 -35.82 -22.92 -4.54
C VAL A 9 -34.66 -21.92 -4.49
N TRP A 10 -34.26 -21.43 -3.30
CA TRP A 10 -33.16 -20.46 -3.15
C TRP A 10 -31.77 -21.06 -2.89
N ILE A 11 -31.66 -22.39 -2.68
CA ILE A 11 -30.38 -23.04 -2.38
C ILE A 11 -29.61 -23.46 -3.66
N LEU A 12 -30.26 -23.53 -4.83
CA LEU A 12 -29.58 -23.89 -6.08
C LEU A 12 -29.13 -22.70 -6.96
N SER A 13 -29.49 -21.46 -6.61
CA SER A 13 -29.12 -20.27 -7.42
C SER A 13 -27.88 -19.54 -6.91
N ALA A 14 -27.34 -19.92 -5.75
CA ALA A 14 -26.17 -19.28 -5.12
C ALA A 14 -24.87 -20.11 -5.23
N LEU A 15 -24.89 -21.22 -5.98
CA LEU A 15 -23.74 -22.13 -6.13
C LEU A 15 -23.01 -22.05 -7.47
N LEU A 16 -23.38 -21.12 -8.35
CA LEU A 16 -22.69 -20.88 -9.61
C LEU A 16 -22.61 -19.38 -9.86
N ASN A 17 -21.54 -18.76 -9.35
CA ASN A 17 -21.12 -17.45 -9.83
C ASN A 17 -20.74 -17.63 -11.32
N PRO A 18 -21.30 -16.88 -12.28
CA PRO A 18 -21.01 -17.06 -13.71
C PRO A 18 -19.54 -16.85 -14.07
N ALA A 19 -18.72 -16.28 -13.17
CA ALA A 19 -17.26 -16.16 -13.32
C ALA A 19 -16.49 -17.50 -13.25
N ILE A 20 -17.15 -18.63 -12.96
CA ILE A 20 -16.55 -19.98 -13.06
C ILE A 20 -16.76 -20.58 -14.47
N ILE A 21 -17.40 -19.85 -15.38
CA ILE A 21 -17.61 -20.28 -16.77
C ILE A 21 -16.51 -19.65 -17.63
N ALA A 22 -15.42 -20.42 -17.80
CA ALA A 22 -14.11 -20.13 -18.40
C ALA A 22 -13.03 -19.71 -17.37
N GLY A 23 -11.90 -20.41 -17.37
CA GLY A 23 -10.81 -20.25 -16.40
C GLY A 23 -10.03 -18.93 -16.55
N GLU A 24 -10.64 -17.82 -16.14
CA GLU A 24 -9.93 -16.55 -15.94
C GLU A 24 -8.88 -16.69 -14.83
N PRO A 25 -7.69 -16.07 -14.99
CA PRO A 25 -6.63 -16.15 -13.98
C PRO A 25 -7.06 -15.46 -12.68
N ILE A 26 -6.61 -16.00 -11.54
CA ILE A 26 -6.91 -15.38 -10.23
C ILE A 26 -6.24 -14.01 -10.10
N ILE A 27 -5.03 -13.86 -10.65
CA ILE A 27 -4.27 -12.61 -10.65
C ILE A 27 -4.17 -12.11 -12.08
N HIS A 28 -4.70 -10.90 -12.30
CA HIS A 28 -4.53 -10.15 -13.54
C HIS A 28 -3.45 -9.10 -13.33
N MET A 29 -2.27 -9.31 -13.93
CA MET A 29 -1.25 -8.26 -14.01
C MET A 29 -1.73 -7.15 -14.96
N LEU A 30 -1.57 -5.90 -14.53
CA LEU A 30 -2.00 -4.71 -15.29
C LEU A 30 -0.85 -4.08 -16.09
N VAL A 31 0.34 -4.65 -15.94
CA VAL A 31 1.59 -4.27 -16.59
C VAL A 31 2.26 -5.52 -17.16
N PRO A 32 2.99 -5.42 -18.29
CA PRO A 32 3.39 -6.60 -19.06
C PRO A 32 4.66 -7.26 -18.49
N GLY A 33 4.99 -8.45 -18.98
CA GLY A 33 6.28 -9.12 -18.72
C GLY A 33 6.38 -9.84 -17.38
N PHE A 34 5.24 -10.11 -16.75
CA PHE A 34 5.14 -10.88 -15.51
C PHE A 34 4.46 -12.23 -15.74
N THR A 35 4.93 -13.26 -15.04
CA THR A 35 4.26 -14.55 -14.96
C THR A 35 3.78 -14.81 -13.54
N VAL A 36 2.58 -15.38 -13.42
CA VAL A 36 1.99 -15.77 -12.13
C VAL A 36 1.90 -17.29 -12.06
N ARG A 37 2.35 -17.87 -10.94
CA ARG A 37 2.21 -19.30 -10.64
C ARG A 37 1.64 -19.49 -9.23
N GLU A 38 0.59 -20.31 -9.09
CA GLU A 38 0.10 -20.76 -7.78
C GLU A 38 1.08 -21.78 -7.19
N LEU A 39 1.41 -21.68 -5.91
CA LEU A 39 2.15 -22.71 -5.19
C LEU A 39 1.25 -23.94 -4.97
N SER A 40 1.82 -25.14 -5.03
CA SER A 40 1.05 -26.38 -4.91
C SER A 40 0.70 -26.75 -3.46
N VAL A 41 1.32 -26.09 -2.47
CA VAL A 41 1.03 -26.33 -1.05
C VAL A 41 -0.43 -26.01 -0.71
N ARG A 42 -1.02 -26.82 0.16
CA ARG A 42 -2.38 -26.63 0.67
C ARG A 42 -2.31 -26.21 2.12
N LEU A 43 -2.62 -24.95 2.38
CA LEU A 43 -2.52 -24.32 3.69
C LEU A 43 -3.85 -23.68 4.09
N PRO A 44 -4.10 -23.50 5.41
CA PRO A 44 -5.17 -22.62 5.82
C PRO A 44 -4.91 -21.18 5.33
N ASN A 45 -5.89 -20.30 5.50
CA ASN A 45 -5.74 -18.86 5.30
C ASN A 45 -4.46 -18.36 6.00
N ILE A 46 -3.62 -17.62 5.26
CA ILE A 46 -2.32 -17.14 5.70
C ILE A 46 -2.36 -15.61 5.85
N ASN A 47 -2.01 -15.13 7.04
CA ASN A 47 -1.99 -13.71 7.36
C ASN A 47 -0.68 -13.03 6.95
N ASN A 48 0.48 -13.69 7.12
CA ASN A 48 1.78 -13.09 6.77
C ASN A 48 2.72 -14.06 6.05
N LEU A 49 3.59 -13.47 5.21
CA LEU A 49 4.68 -14.15 4.53
C LEU A 49 6.02 -13.45 4.85
N ARG A 50 7.03 -14.20 5.28
CA ARG A 50 8.40 -13.67 5.39
C ARG A 50 9.39 -14.75 4.99
N PHE A 51 10.45 -14.39 4.26
CA PHE A 51 11.53 -15.34 4.10
C PHE A 51 12.34 -15.44 5.40
N ALA A 52 12.59 -16.66 5.86
CA ALA A 52 13.41 -16.99 7.02
C ALA A 52 14.90 -16.77 6.73
N PRO A 53 15.75 -16.58 7.74
CA PRO A 53 17.19 -16.34 7.55
C PRO A 53 17.91 -17.39 6.68
N ASP A 54 17.40 -18.63 6.67
CA ASP A 54 17.91 -19.75 5.87
C ASP A 54 17.40 -19.77 4.41
N GLY A 55 16.54 -18.82 4.04
CA GLY A 55 15.96 -18.67 2.71
C GLY A 55 14.65 -19.41 2.49
N ARG A 56 14.11 -20.16 3.47
CA ARG A 56 12.77 -20.77 3.36
C ARG A 56 11.66 -19.72 3.47
N LEU A 57 10.53 -19.96 2.83
CA LEU A 57 9.37 -19.07 2.96
C LEU A 57 8.59 -19.44 4.23
N THR A 58 8.47 -18.50 5.17
CA THR A 58 7.66 -18.66 6.38
C THR A 58 6.25 -18.14 6.12
N ALA A 59 5.23 -18.94 6.43
CA ALA A 59 3.83 -18.56 6.33
C ALA A 59 3.13 -18.66 7.69
N LEU A 60 2.59 -17.55 8.18
CA LEU A 60 1.81 -17.47 9.41
C LEU A 60 0.34 -17.70 9.10
N GLY A 61 -0.19 -18.84 9.52
CA GLY A 61 -1.60 -19.17 9.40
C GLY A 61 -2.47 -18.30 10.30
N TYR A 62 -3.66 -17.96 9.80
CA TYR A 62 -4.70 -17.28 10.59
C TYR A 62 -5.16 -18.12 11.80
N ASP A 63 -4.93 -19.43 11.77
CA ASP A 63 -5.15 -20.34 12.88
C ASP A 63 -4.02 -20.40 13.94
N GLY A 64 -2.98 -19.59 13.78
CA GLY A 64 -1.86 -19.53 14.72
C GLY A 64 -0.70 -20.47 14.41
N ARG A 65 -0.83 -21.36 13.42
CA ARG A 65 0.27 -22.25 13.01
C ARG A 65 1.28 -21.50 12.15
N VAL A 66 2.55 -21.82 12.31
CA VAL A 66 3.63 -21.28 11.46
C VAL A 66 4.21 -22.40 10.62
N TRP A 67 4.30 -22.14 9.31
CA TRP A 67 4.80 -23.10 8.32
C TRP A 67 6.10 -22.60 7.71
N LEU A 68 7.01 -23.53 7.42
CA LEU A 68 8.22 -23.32 6.62
C LEU A 68 8.05 -24.06 5.30
N LEU A 69 8.06 -23.30 4.22
CA LEU A 69 7.82 -23.77 2.87
C LEU A 69 9.14 -23.90 2.13
N ARG A 70 9.25 -24.96 1.33
CA ARG A 70 10.44 -25.26 0.54
C ARG A 70 10.08 -25.84 -0.82
N ASP A 71 10.87 -25.44 -1.81
CA ASP A 71 10.97 -26.11 -3.11
C ASP A 71 11.84 -27.37 -2.97
N SER A 72 11.20 -28.54 -2.96
CA SER A 72 11.85 -29.84 -2.77
C SER A 72 12.24 -30.53 -4.07
N ASP A 73 11.68 -30.11 -5.21
CA ASP A 73 11.90 -30.73 -6.53
C ASP A 73 12.74 -29.85 -7.47
N GLY A 74 13.02 -28.60 -7.07
CA GLY A 74 13.88 -27.66 -7.77
C GLY A 74 13.21 -26.93 -8.93
N ASP A 75 11.87 -26.97 -9.03
CA ASP A 75 11.12 -26.33 -10.13
C ASP A 75 10.93 -24.81 -9.95
N GLY A 76 11.42 -24.27 -8.83
CA GLY A 76 11.35 -22.87 -8.46
C GLY A 76 10.07 -22.47 -7.74
N LEU A 77 9.19 -23.41 -7.38
CA LEU A 77 8.02 -23.21 -6.53
C LEU A 77 8.10 -24.06 -5.27
N GLU A 78 7.68 -23.47 -4.16
CA GLU A 78 7.53 -24.19 -2.91
C GLU A 78 6.37 -25.19 -3.00
N ASN A 79 6.69 -26.45 -2.77
CA ASN A 79 5.79 -27.60 -2.91
C ASN A 79 5.67 -28.43 -1.61
N THR A 80 6.46 -28.10 -0.59
CA THR A 80 6.41 -28.73 0.74
C THR A 80 6.16 -27.67 1.82
N ALA A 81 5.49 -28.08 2.91
CA ALA A 81 5.23 -27.23 4.07
C ALA A 81 5.45 -28.04 5.36
N GLU A 82 6.37 -27.57 6.20
CA GLU A 82 6.71 -28.16 7.49
C GLU A 82 6.25 -27.22 8.62
N LEU A 83 5.84 -27.78 9.75
CA LEU A 83 5.44 -26.97 10.91
C LEU A 83 6.68 -26.45 11.64
N PHE A 84 6.76 -25.13 11.79
CA PHE A 84 7.66 -24.45 12.71
C PHE A 84 7.04 -24.27 14.09
N TRP A 85 5.73 -24.01 14.16
CA TRP A 85 4.99 -23.85 15.41
C TRP A 85 3.54 -24.32 15.25
N ASP A 86 3.06 -25.11 16.20
CA ASP A 86 1.71 -25.69 16.20
C ASP A 86 0.95 -25.59 17.53
N LYS A 87 1.55 -24.96 18.55
CA LYS A 87 0.92 -24.81 19.86
C LYS A 87 -0.22 -23.78 19.79
N PRO A 88 -1.35 -24.01 20.46
CA PRO A 88 -2.55 -23.16 20.35
C PRO A 88 -2.46 -21.84 21.14
N THR A 89 -1.25 -21.36 21.43
CA THR A 89 -1.00 -20.16 22.23
C THR A 89 -1.01 -18.88 21.39
N ILE A 90 -0.87 -19.00 20.07
CA ILE A 90 -0.92 -17.89 19.12
C ILE A 90 -2.34 -17.82 18.55
N THR A 91 -3.09 -16.78 18.91
CA THR A 91 -4.49 -16.62 18.51
C THR A 91 -4.71 -15.29 17.79
N VAL A 92 -5.42 -15.32 16.66
CA VAL A 92 -5.66 -14.15 15.81
C VAL A 92 -4.35 -13.38 15.49
N PRO A 93 -3.31 -14.06 14.97
CA PRO A 93 -2.03 -13.41 14.72
C PRO A 93 -2.10 -12.49 13.51
N VAL A 94 -1.46 -11.32 13.53
CA VAL A 94 -1.56 -10.34 12.42
C VAL A 94 -0.20 -9.85 11.92
N GLY A 95 0.84 -9.90 12.76
CA GLY A 95 2.20 -9.46 12.42
C GLY A 95 3.24 -10.53 12.70
N MET A 96 4.26 -10.61 11.83
CA MET A 96 5.37 -11.56 11.93
C MET A 96 6.68 -10.92 11.45
N ALA A 97 7.77 -11.09 12.22
CA ALA A 97 9.10 -10.63 11.85
C ALA A 97 10.21 -11.55 12.36
N TRP A 98 11.12 -11.92 11.47
CA TRP A 98 12.32 -12.69 11.83
C TRP A 98 13.40 -11.80 12.44
N SER A 99 14.07 -12.36 13.44
CA SER A 99 15.26 -11.78 14.07
C SER A 99 16.35 -12.83 14.27
N THR A 100 17.54 -12.39 14.66
CA THR A 100 18.65 -13.30 14.98
C THR A 100 18.38 -14.20 16.19
N ASP A 101 17.38 -13.86 17.01
CA ASP A 101 17.03 -14.65 18.20
C ASP A 101 15.82 -15.55 17.97
N GLY A 102 15.09 -15.40 16.86
CA GLY A 102 13.87 -16.13 16.59
C GLY A 102 12.79 -15.30 15.88
N LEU A 103 11.57 -15.81 15.93
CA LEU A 103 10.41 -15.26 15.21
C LEU A 103 9.50 -14.48 16.16
N TYR A 104 9.33 -13.19 15.91
CA TYR A 104 8.35 -12.38 16.62
C TYR A 104 6.97 -12.50 15.96
N ILE A 105 5.92 -12.62 16.77
CA ILE A 105 4.53 -12.68 16.33
C ILE A 105 3.66 -11.78 17.20
N SER A 106 2.89 -10.87 16.60
CA SER A 106 1.80 -10.17 17.29
C SER A 106 0.52 -10.99 17.20
N SER A 107 -0.17 -11.12 18.31
CA SER A 107 -1.41 -11.90 18.44
C SER A 107 -2.29 -11.30 19.53
N HIS A 108 -3.48 -11.87 19.74
CA HIS A 108 -4.40 -11.38 20.75
C HIS A 108 -3.76 -11.29 22.15
N GLY A 109 -3.69 -10.08 22.72
CA GLY A 109 -3.19 -9.78 24.06
C GLY A 109 -1.68 -9.71 24.23
N LYS A 110 -0.88 -10.01 23.19
CA LYS A 110 0.57 -10.13 23.35
C LYS A 110 1.39 -10.03 22.05
N VAL A 111 2.68 -9.74 22.24
CA VAL A 111 3.73 -10.05 21.26
C VAL A 111 4.62 -11.15 21.82
N SER A 112 4.76 -12.23 21.06
CA SER A 112 5.55 -13.41 21.42
C SER A 112 6.83 -13.50 20.60
N LEU A 113 7.88 -14.07 21.19
CA LEU A 113 9.11 -14.47 20.52
C LEU A 113 9.24 -15.99 20.58
N LEU A 114 9.16 -16.63 19.42
CA LEU A 114 9.31 -18.07 19.25
C LEU A 114 10.77 -18.40 18.93
N ARG A 115 11.33 -19.42 19.59
CA ARG A 115 12.69 -19.89 19.31
C ARG A 115 12.74 -21.40 19.17
N ASP A 116 13.63 -21.83 18.29
CA ASP A 116 14.12 -23.20 18.18
C ASP A 116 15.41 -23.27 19.00
N THR A 117 15.37 -23.92 20.17
CA THR A 117 16.52 -23.97 21.09
C THR A 117 17.35 -25.24 20.99
N ASP A 118 16.84 -26.28 20.33
CA ASP A 118 17.54 -27.54 20.10
C ASP A 118 18.07 -27.71 18.66
N GLY A 119 17.69 -26.82 17.75
CA GLY A 119 18.17 -26.73 16.37
C GLY A 119 17.52 -27.74 15.43
N ASP A 120 16.34 -28.29 15.78
CA ASP A 120 15.64 -29.28 14.97
C ASP A 120 14.84 -28.67 13.80
N GLY A 121 14.81 -27.33 13.70
CA GLY A 121 14.06 -26.58 12.69
C GLY A 121 12.63 -26.23 13.11
N LYS A 122 12.24 -26.48 14.37
CA LYS A 122 10.93 -26.16 14.95
C LYS A 122 11.10 -25.34 16.22
N ALA A 123 10.24 -24.35 16.42
CA ALA A 123 10.23 -23.61 17.67
C ALA A 123 9.69 -24.47 18.81
N ASP A 124 10.42 -24.48 19.92
CA ASP A 124 10.12 -25.24 21.13
C ASP A 124 9.74 -24.33 22.31
N THR A 125 10.09 -23.04 22.24
CA THR A 125 9.86 -22.05 23.30
C THR A 125 9.08 -20.83 22.80
N GLU A 126 8.30 -20.24 23.71
CA GLU A 126 7.60 -18.98 23.52
C GLU A 126 7.90 -18.04 24.69
N GLU A 127 8.47 -16.87 24.42
CA GLU A 127 8.64 -15.78 25.38
C GLU A 127 7.63 -14.66 25.06
N ILE A 128 6.80 -14.27 26.02
CA ILE A 128 5.93 -13.09 25.87
C ILE A 128 6.77 -11.84 26.17
N ILE A 129 7.05 -11.03 25.15
CA ILE A 129 7.90 -9.84 25.29
C ILE A 129 7.13 -8.57 25.65
N ALA A 130 5.86 -8.50 25.25
CA ALA A 130 4.97 -7.37 25.51
C ALA A 130 3.52 -7.86 25.65
N GLY A 131 2.77 -7.24 26.56
CA GLY A 131 1.38 -7.55 26.85
C GLY A 131 0.82 -6.64 27.95
N GLY A 132 -0.42 -6.88 28.38
CA GLY A 132 -1.01 -6.22 29.55
C GLY A 132 -1.61 -4.84 29.30
N TRP A 133 -1.82 -4.45 28.03
CA TRP A 133 -2.61 -3.27 27.68
C TRP A 133 -4.12 -3.49 27.94
N PRO A 134 -4.91 -2.43 28.19
CA PRO A 134 -6.36 -2.55 28.42
C PRO A 134 -7.07 -3.18 27.21
N ALA A 135 -8.16 -3.92 27.42
CA ALA A 135 -8.96 -4.50 26.34
C ALA A 135 -9.60 -3.44 25.41
N THR A 136 -10.09 -3.87 24.25
CA THR A 136 -10.96 -3.05 23.39
C THR A 136 -12.38 -2.97 23.96
N ASP A 137 -13.10 -1.89 23.64
CA ASP A 137 -14.51 -1.74 23.98
C ASP A 137 -15.42 -2.44 22.96
N VAL A 138 -14.89 -2.71 21.77
CA VAL A 138 -15.56 -3.28 20.62
C VAL A 138 -15.15 -4.74 20.41
N GLY A 139 -16.10 -5.55 19.92
CA GLY A 139 -15.85 -6.91 19.48
C GLY A 139 -15.09 -6.95 18.15
N SER A 140 -13.77 -6.85 18.20
CA SER A 140 -12.86 -6.89 17.04
C SER A 140 -12.58 -8.29 16.49
N GLY A 141 -13.36 -9.30 16.89
CA GLY A 141 -13.05 -10.71 16.59
C GLY A 141 -11.75 -11.22 17.21
N GLY A 142 -11.18 -10.48 18.18
CA GLY A 142 -9.91 -10.79 18.83
C GLY A 142 -8.69 -10.12 18.20
N VAL A 143 -8.87 -9.29 17.16
CA VAL A 143 -7.76 -8.46 16.65
C VAL A 143 -7.38 -7.43 17.71
N ASP A 144 -6.08 -7.36 18.02
CA ASP A 144 -5.57 -6.60 19.15
C ASP A 144 -4.18 -6.03 18.87
N ALA A 145 -3.12 -6.85 19.00
CA ALA A 145 -1.77 -6.48 18.55
C ALA A 145 -1.57 -6.89 17.10
N THR A 146 -1.23 -5.92 16.28
CA THR A 146 -1.13 -6.03 14.82
C THR A 146 0.24 -5.56 14.36
N ALA A 147 0.68 -5.97 13.17
CA ALA A 147 2.02 -5.66 12.63
C ALA A 147 3.20 -6.03 13.56
N VAL A 148 4.30 -6.52 13.00
CA VAL A 148 5.57 -6.57 13.74
C VAL A 148 6.70 -6.27 12.79
N THR A 149 7.63 -5.43 13.21
CA THR A 149 8.91 -5.20 12.53
C THR A 149 10.01 -4.84 13.53
N LEU A 150 11.25 -4.77 13.07
CA LEU A 150 12.39 -4.43 13.90
C LEU A 150 13.20 -3.31 13.24
N ASP A 151 13.73 -2.39 14.05
CA ASP A 151 14.76 -1.46 13.59
C ASP A 151 16.14 -2.12 13.54
N ILE A 152 17.12 -1.43 12.96
CA ILE A 152 18.50 -1.93 12.84
C ILE A 152 19.21 -2.12 14.20
N GLU A 153 18.66 -1.57 15.29
CA GLU A 153 19.19 -1.76 16.64
C GLU A 153 18.55 -2.94 17.38
N GLY A 154 17.55 -3.58 16.76
CA GLY A 154 16.81 -4.69 17.31
C GLY A 154 15.59 -4.33 18.16
N ASN A 155 15.18 -3.06 18.19
CA ASN A 155 13.95 -2.71 18.89
C ASN A 155 12.75 -3.20 18.07
N VAL A 156 11.76 -3.76 18.75
CA VAL A 156 10.56 -4.34 18.15
C VAL A 156 9.46 -3.29 18.08
N TYR A 157 8.86 -3.13 16.92
CA TYR A 157 7.76 -2.21 16.66
C TYR A 157 6.51 -3.00 16.29
N PHE A 158 5.38 -2.64 16.89
CA PHE A 158 4.08 -3.26 16.63
C PHE A 158 2.95 -2.26 16.81
N GLY A 159 1.81 -2.52 16.20
CA GLY A 159 0.58 -1.75 16.33
C GLY A 159 -0.35 -2.28 17.41
N LEU A 160 -1.15 -1.39 17.98
CA LEU A 160 -2.29 -1.75 18.82
C LEU A 160 -3.57 -1.15 18.23
N LEU A 161 -4.56 -2.01 18.00
CA LEU A 161 -5.88 -1.61 17.53
C LEU A 161 -6.48 -0.53 18.44
N VAL A 162 -7.24 0.40 17.84
CA VAL A 162 -7.99 1.39 18.61
C VAL A 162 -8.99 0.75 19.59
N ALA A 163 -9.29 1.47 20.67
CA ALA A 163 -10.17 0.99 21.73
C ALA A 163 -11.58 0.69 21.20
N ASP A 164 -12.10 1.57 20.34
CA ASP A 164 -13.39 1.42 19.66
C ASP A 164 -13.39 2.11 18.30
N TYR A 165 -13.37 1.33 17.22
CA TYR A 165 -13.45 1.84 15.85
C TYR A 165 -14.87 2.25 15.42
N SER A 166 -15.90 1.86 16.19
CA SER A 166 -17.32 2.15 15.94
C SER A 166 -17.86 3.29 16.78
N ASN A 167 -17.15 3.65 17.85
CA ASN A 167 -17.44 4.78 18.73
C ASN A 167 -16.15 5.58 18.97
N ALA A 168 -15.73 6.30 17.93
CA ALA A 168 -14.44 6.98 17.82
C ALA A 168 -14.05 7.83 19.04
N TYR A 169 -14.95 8.67 19.55
CA TYR A 169 -14.71 9.51 20.74
C TYR A 169 -15.10 8.82 22.06
N ARG A 170 -15.44 7.52 22.01
CA ARG A 170 -15.91 6.71 23.15
C ARG A 170 -17.02 7.41 23.93
N LEU A 171 -18.03 7.91 23.22
CA LEU A 171 -19.11 8.67 23.84
C LEU A 171 -20.04 7.76 24.63
N ARG A 172 -20.44 8.21 25.82
CA ARG A 172 -21.41 7.54 26.70
C ARG A 172 -22.34 8.58 27.31
N LYS A 173 -23.63 8.27 27.48
CA LYS A 173 -24.51 9.11 28.29
C LYS A 173 -24.13 9.02 29.76
N ARG A 174 -24.22 10.13 30.49
CA ARG A 174 -23.84 10.16 31.92
C ARG A 174 -24.57 9.12 32.78
N LYS A 175 -25.86 8.89 32.52
CA LYS A 175 -26.66 7.88 33.23
C LYS A 175 -26.20 6.44 32.97
N ASP A 176 -25.51 6.21 31.86
CA ASP A 176 -25.03 4.89 31.43
C ASP A 176 -23.56 4.65 31.81
N LEU A 177 -22.91 5.63 32.48
CA LEU A 177 -21.52 5.48 32.96
C LEU A 177 -21.44 4.43 34.05
N LYS A 178 -20.45 3.55 33.92
CA LYS A 178 -20.06 2.63 34.98
C LYS A 178 -19.37 3.39 36.14
N PRO A 179 -19.33 2.81 37.36
CA PRO A 179 -18.70 3.48 38.50
C PRO A 179 -17.23 3.87 38.28
N ASP A 180 -16.46 3.02 37.59
CA ASP A 180 -15.06 3.27 37.23
C ASP A 180 -14.91 4.35 36.16
N GLU A 181 -15.76 4.36 35.14
CA GLU A 181 -15.80 5.41 34.11
C GLU A 181 -16.15 6.78 34.73
N ARG A 182 -17.09 6.81 35.68
CA ARG A 182 -17.45 8.02 36.44
C ARG A 182 -16.27 8.51 37.29
N ALA A 183 -15.64 7.64 38.05
CA ALA A 183 -14.48 7.99 38.86
C ALA A 183 -13.31 8.49 38.00
N TRP A 184 -13.12 7.91 36.82
CA TRP A 184 -12.10 8.34 35.86
C TRP A 184 -12.37 9.75 35.32
N LEU A 185 -13.63 10.08 35.00
CA LEU A 185 -14.04 11.42 34.58
C LEU A 185 -13.87 12.45 35.71
N GLU A 186 -14.30 12.12 36.92
CA GLU A 186 -14.17 12.97 38.11
C GLU A 186 -12.70 13.29 38.41
N ALA A 187 -11.81 12.30 38.28
CA ALA A 187 -10.36 12.49 38.44
C ALA A 187 -9.75 13.44 37.39
N ARG A 188 -10.44 13.66 36.26
CA ARG A 188 -10.07 14.59 35.19
C ARG A 188 -10.85 15.90 35.23
N GLY A 189 -11.54 16.16 36.35
CA GLY A 189 -12.21 17.43 36.62
C GLY A 189 -13.65 17.53 36.12
N ASP A 190 -14.25 16.43 35.67
CA ASP A 190 -15.69 16.40 35.41
C ASP A 190 -16.47 16.59 36.73
N LYS A 191 -17.51 17.42 36.71
CA LYS A 191 -18.31 17.78 37.90
C LYS A 191 -19.71 17.16 37.89
N GLY A 192 -19.95 16.18 37.04
CA GLY A 192 -21.30 15.69 36.73
C GLY A 192 -22.09 16.68 35.88
N GLY A 193 -23.35 16.34 35.61
CA GLY A 193 -24.22 17.11 34.72
C GLY A 193 -25.53 16.39 34.45
N ASP A 194 -26.22 16.83 33.40
CA ASP A 194 -27.48 16.25 32.94
C ASP A 194 -27.31 14.74 32.65
N PRO A 195 -28.14 13.85 33.24
CA PRO A 195 -28.07 12.40 33.01
C PRO A 195 -28.08 11.97 31.53
N ASP A 196 -28.71 12.73 30.64
CA ASP A 196 -28.79 12.44 29.21
C ASP A 196 -27.66 13.09 28.38
N GLU A 197 -26.80 13.91 28.99
CA GLU A 197 -25.62 14.45 28.34
C GLU A 197 -24.64 13.33 27.96
N GLN A 198 -24.08 13.40 26.74
CA GLN A 198 -22.95 12.57 26.35
C GLN A 198 -21.63 13.15 26.85
N VAL A 199 -20.75 12.28 27.33
CA VAL A 199 -19.35 12.58 27.69
C VAL A 199 -18.41 11.65 26.94
N SER A 200 -17.19 12.12 26.68
CA SER A 200 -16.16 11.33 26.01
C SER A 200 -15.30 10.59 27.04
N LEU A 201 -15.11 9.29 26.81
CA LEU A 201 -14.15 8.44 27.53
C LEU A 201 -12.86 8.22 26.71
N TYR A 202 -12.66 8.99 25.64
CA TYR A 202 -11.45 8.89 24.84
C TYR A 202 -10.25 9.40 25.63
N ASP A 203 -9.19 8.58 25.68
CA ASP A 203 -7.96 8.92 26.37
C ASP A 203 -6.83 9.08 25.37
N VAL A 204 -6.35 10.31 25.19
CA VAL A 204 -5.23 10.64 24.31
C VAL A 204 -3.92 9.97 24.74
N ASN A 205 -3.82 9.54 26.01
CA ASN A 205 -2.66 8.83 26.55
C ASN A 205 -2.84 7.30 26.55
N SER A 206 -3.92 6.78 25.96
CA SER A 206 -4.14 5.34 25.86
C SER A 206 -3.05 4.67 25.03
N ALA A 207 -2.76 3.41 25.33
CA ALA A 207 -1.98 2.55 24.44
C ALA A 207 -2.79 2.11 23.20
N ARG A 208 -4.09 2.39 23.13
CA ARG A 208 -4.96 1.97 22.03
C ARG A 208 -4.91 2.92 20.85
N GLY A 209 -4.86 2.37 19.63
CA GLY A 209 -4.79 3.14 18.40
C GLY A 209 -3.42 3.77 18.20
N THR A 210 -2.38 2.95 18.35
CA THR A 210 -1.00 3.42 18.45
C THR A 210 0.00 2.51 17.77
N ILE A 211 1.19 3.05 17.52
CA ILE A 211 2.39 2.25 17.29
C ILE A 211 3.22 2.23 18.58
N GLN A 212 3.64 1.03 18.96
CA GLN A 212 4.44 0.71 20.13
C GLN A 212 5.87 0.37 19.73
N LYS A 213 6.82 0.68 20.62
CA LYS A 213 8.23 0.29 20.54
C LYS A 213 8.63 -0.44 21.81
N TRP A 214 9.10 -1.68 21.67
CA TRP A 214 9.69 -2.45 22.75
C TRP A 214 11.20 -2.56 22.54
N SER A 215 11.98 -2.23 23.58
CA SER A 215 13.44 -2.39 23.52
C SER A 215 13.89 -3.67 24.22
N PRO A 216 14.55 -4.62 23.51
CA PRO A 216 15.11 -5.81 24.16
C PRO A 216 16.19 -5.46 25.20
N LYS A 217 16.86 -4.32 25.04
CA LYS A 217 17.96 -3.86 25.90
C LYS A 217 17.45 -3.39 27.27
N THR A 218 16.38 -2.60 27.27
CA THR A 218 15.84 -1.99 28.51
C THR A 218 14.60 -2.71 29.03
N LYS A 219 14.01 -3.61 28.23
CA LYS A 219 12.72 -4.27 28.48
C LYS A 219 11.58 -3.27 28.71
N LYS A 220 11.70 -2.07 28.14
CA LYS A 220 10.66 -1.03 28.19
C LYS A 220 9.82 -1.04 26.93
N LEU A 221 8.52 -0.80 27.14
CA LEU A 221 7.52 -0.58 26.11
C LEU A 221 7.14 0.90 26.11
N GLU A 222 7.15 1.52 24.94
CA GLU A 222 6.89 2.95 24.75
C GLU A 222 5.93 3.17 23.57
N THR A 223 4.90 4.00 23.76
CA THR A 223 4.06 4.49 22.66
C THR A 223 4.86 5.53 21.86
N ILE A 224 5.04 5.31 20.56
CA ILE A 224 5.77 6.25 19.69
C ILE A 224 4.86 7.07 18.80
N ALA A 225 3.67 6.58 18.45
CA ALA A 225 2.72 7.30 17.61
C ALA A 225 1.30 6.96 18.06
N THR A 226 0.39 7.91 17.91
CA THR A 226 -1.03 7.78 18.28
C THR A 226 -1.91 8.07 17.07
N GLY A 227 -3.22 7.95 17.22
CA GLY A 227 -4.13 8.36 16.16
C GLY A 227 -4.26 7.37 15.02
N ILE A 228 -3.90 6.10 15.26
CA ILE A 228 -3.96 5.05 14.25
C ILE A 228 -5.23 4.23 14.49
N ARG A 229 -5.96 3.84 13.44
CA ARG A 229 -7.21 3.10 13.59
C ARG A 229 -6.97 1.60 13.70
N VAL A 230 -6.43 1.00 12.65
CA VAL A 230 -6.07 -0.42 12.51
C VAL A 230 -4.69 -0.54 11.85
N PRO A 231 -3.60 -0.52 12.64
CA PRO A 231 -2.24 -0.62 12.11
C PRO A 231 -1.94 -2.02 11.57
N PHE A 232 -2.19 -2.31 10.29
CA PHE A 232 -2.13 -3.69 9.80
C PHE A 232 -0.69 -4.18 9.57
N ALA A 233 0.11 -3.42 8.83
CA ALA A 233 1.52 -3.74 8.57
C ALA A 233 2.46 -2.60 8.97
N LEU A 234 3.71 -2.95 9.27
CA LEU A 234 4.80 -2.03 9.56
C LEU A 234 6.05 -2.48 8.82
N ALA A 235 6.77 -1.54 8.21
CA ALA A 235 8.05 -1.81 7.58
C ALA A 235 8.98 -0.60 7.71
N PHE A 236 10.26 -0.87 7.98
CA PHE A 236 11.32 0.10 7.78
C PHE A 236 11.79 0.05 6.33
N ASN A 237 12.02 1.21 5.73
CA ASN A 237 12.78 1.28 4.48
C ASN A 237 14.29 1.30 4.76
N LYS A 238 15.11 1.27 3.71
CA LYS A 238 16.58 1.29 3.77
C LYS A 238 17.14 2.58 4.39
N ALA A 239 16.37 3.67 4.38
CA ALA A 239 16.74 4.91 5.04
C ALA A 239 16.52 4.87 6.57
N GLY A 240 15.88 3.82 7.09
CA GLY A 240 15.53 3.67 8.50
C GLY A 240 14.25 4.42 8.90
N ASP A 241 13.43 4.83 7.94
CA ASP A 241 12.13 5.45 8.20
C ASP A 241 11.05 4.37 8.31
N LEU A 242 10.18 4.49 9.33
CA LEU A 242 9.09 3.54 9.59
C LEU A 242 7.83 3.94 8.83
N PHE A 243 7.18 2.97 8.20
CA PHE A 243 5.90 3.14 7.52
C PHE A 243 4.85 2.17 8.05
N ASN A 244 3.59 2.57 7.96
CA ASN A 244 2.42 1.81 8.40
C ASN A 244 1.32 1.82 7.34
N THR A 245 0.66 0.68 7.13
CA THR A 245 -0.68 0.64 6.52
C THR A 245 -1.74 0.74 7.62
N ASP A 246 -2.67 1.69 7.47
CA ASP A 246 -3.79 1.91 8.40
C ASP A 246 -5.12 1.74 7.67
N GLN A 247 -6.00 0.87 8.20
CA GLN A 247 -7.30 0.62 7.58
C GLN A 247 -8.34 1.66 7.97
N GLU A 248 -9.07 2.11 6.96
CA GLU A 248 -10.10 3.13 6.99
C GLU A 248 -11.38 2.72 7.73
N GLY A 249 -12.29 3.67 7.94
CA GLY A 249 -13.66 3.34 8.34
C GLY A 249 -14.42 4.44 9.07
N GLU A 250 -14.01 5.69 8.92
CA GLU A 250 -14.61 6.84 9.61
C GLU A 250 -15.64 7.58 8.76
N THR A 251 -16.18 6.92 7.74
CA THR A 251 -17.08 7.50 6.73
C THR A 251 -18.36 8.10 7.29
N TRP A 252 -18.75 7.69 8.50
CA TRP A 252 -19.91 8.16 9.24
C TRP A 252 -19.63 9.40 10.10
N MET A 253 -18.38 9.84 10.21
CA MET A 253 -18.00 11.02 11.00
C MET A 253 -17.79 12.26 10.14
N PRO A 254 -18.23 13.44 10.63
CA PRO A 254 -17.74 14.71 10.11
C PRO A 254 -16.21 14.75 10.23
N ASN A 255 -15.52 15.04 9.13
CA ASN A 255 -14.05 15.06 9.01
C ASN A 255 -13.33 13.72 9.23
N GLY A 256 -14.05 12.59 9.24
CA GLY A 256 -13.43 11.27 9.31
C GLY A 256 -12.68 10.91 8.03
N ASN A 257 -11.60 10.14 8.16
CA ASN A 257 -10.88 9.61 7.02
C ASN A 257 -11.66 8.46 6.35
N PRO A 258 -12.05 8.61 5.07
CA PRO A 258 -12.78 7.57 4.34
C PRO A 258 -11.86 6.58 3.60
N LEU A 259 -10.56 6.81 3.52
CA LEU A 259 -9.62 6.05 2.70
C LEU A 259 -8.57 5.33 3.53
N ASP A 260 -8.10 4.20 3.03
CA ASP A 260 -6.97 3.50 3.61
C ASP A 260 -5.69 4.32 3.44
N GLU A 261 -4.73 4.17 4.33
CA GLU A 261 -3.54 5.02 4.37
C GLU A 261 -2.24 4.26 4.35
N LEU A 262 -1.24 4.80 3.63
CA LEU A 262 0.16 4.56 3.90
C LEU A 262 0.72 5.77 4.65
N ASN A 263 1.15 5.56 5.88
CA ASN A 263 1.63 6.59 6.79
C ASN A 263 3.14 6.48 6.99
N GLN A 264 3.88 7.60 6.98
CA GLN A 264 5.24 7.65 7.54
C GLN A 264 5.12 7.87 9.05
N ILE A 265 5.57 6.92 9.85
CA ILE A 265 5.51 6.99 11.32
C ILE A 265 6.67 7.80 11.88
N ILE A 266 6.35 8.90 12.54
CA ILE A 266 7.29 9.83 13.18
C ILE A 266 6.96 9.86 14.68
N PRO A 267 7.96 9.61 15.56
CA PRO A 267 7.73 9.62 17.00
C PRO A 267 7.09 10.92 17.52
N GLY A 268 6.10 10.78 18.39
CA GLY A 268 5.34 11.86 19.01
C GLY A 268 4.18 12.42 18.19
N ARG A 269 3.96 11.92 16.97
CA ARG A 269 2.88 12.40 16.08
C ARG A 269 1.58 11.61 16.23
N ASN A 270 0.50 12.19 15.70
CA ASN A 270 -0.85 11.61 15.68
C ASN A 270 -1.35 11.49 14.24
N TYR A 271 -2.07 10.41 13.90
CA TYR A 271 -2.44 10.06 12.52
C TYR A 271 -3.94 10.13 12.22
N GLY A 272 -4.72 10.80 13.07
CA GLY A 272 -6.08 11.22 12.68
C GLY A 272 -7.24 10.39 13.19
N PHE A 273 -7.05 9.21 13.78
CA PHE A 273 -8.14 8.48 14.43
C PHE A 273 -8.17 8.67 15.97
N PRO A 274 -9.27 9.16 16.56
CA PRO A 274 -10.43 9.76 15.92
C PRO A 274 -10.09 11.17 15.41
N PRO A 275 -10.88 11.73 14.48
CA PRO A 275 -10.55 12.97 13.83
C PRO A 275 -10.76 14.13 14.80
N ARG A 276 -10.18 15.28 14.48
CA ARG A 276 -10.31 16.47 15.32
C ARG A 276 -11.78 16.84 15.50
N HIS A 277 -12.17 17.12 16.75
CA HIS A 277 -13.54 17.51 17.10
C HIS A 277 -13.54 18.72 18.03
N GLU A 278 -14.35 19.74 17.72
CA GLU A 278 -14.38 21.02 18.46
C GLU A 278 -14.67 20.86 19.97
N LYS A 279 -15.60 19.98 20.34
CA LYS A 279 -15.90 19.66 21.74
C LYS A 279 -14.88 18.73 22.41
N TRP A 280 -14.59 17.58 21.78
CA TRP A 280 -13.90 16.47 22.45
C TRP A 280 -12.38 16.49 22.29
N LEU A 281 -11.90 16.96 21.14
CA LEU A 281 -10.48 16.96 20.77
C LEU A 281 -10.12 18.26 20.03
N PRO A 282 -10.36 19.46 20.62
CA PRO A 282 -10.21 20.74 19.93
C PRO A 282 -8.80 21.04 19.46
N ASN A 283 -7.80 20.47 20.14
CA ASN A 283 -6.38 20.74 19.94
C ASN A 283 -5.65 19.59 19.23
N LEU A 284 -6.38 18.58 18.72
CA LEU A 284 -5.76 17.48 18.00
C LEU A 284 -5.18 17.98 16.68
N ILE A 285 -3.91 17.67 16.45
CA ILE A 285 -3.21 17.90 15.19
C ILE A 285 -2.87 16.53 14.65
N SER A 286 -3.21 16.27 13.39
CA SER A 286 -3.03 14.98 12.75
C SER A 286 -2.16 15.12 11.51
N GLU A 287 -1.31 14.13 11.29
CA GLU A 287 -0.48 14.02 10.10
C GLU A 287 -1.30 13.52 8.93
N PRO A 288 -1.07 14.04 7.71
CA PRO A 288 -1.67 13.50 6.51
C PRO A 288 -1.00 12.17 6.12
N PRO A 289 -1.71 11.28 5.41
CA PRO A 289 -1.09 10.11 4.83
C PRO A 289 -0.13 10.47 3.72
N VAL A 290 0.88 9.62 3.51
CA VAL A 290 1.80 9.71 2.37
C VAL A 290 1.07 9.31 1.08
N VAL A 291 0.18 8.32 1.18
CA VAL A 291 -0.74 7.89 0.13
C VAL A 291 -2.07 7.52 0.77
N ALA A 292 -3.17 7.94 0.15
CA ALA A 292 -4.52 7.48 0.48
C ALA A 292 -5.03 6.59 -0.65
N PHE A 293 -5.46 5.37 -0.34
CA PHE A 293 -5.88 4.39 -1.33
C PHE A 293 -7.41 4.43 -1.50
N GLY A 294 -7.86 4.50 -2.74
CA GLY A 294 -9.28 4.53 -3.05
C GLY A 294 -9.67 3.75 -4.30
N PRO A 295 -10.99 3.56 -4.51
CA PRO A 295 -12.11 4.05 -3.69
C PRO A 295 -12.21 3.37 -2.30
N GLN A 296 -13.05 3.88 -1.39
CA GLN A 296 -13.10 3.39 0.01
C GLN A 296 -13.33 1.88 0.12
N HIS A 297 -12.90 1.29 1.24
CA HIS A 297 -12.91 -0.16 1.48
C HIS A 297 -11.96 -0.93 0.58
N GLU A 298 -10.70 -0.48 0.53
CA GLU A 298 -9.61 -1.27 -0.04
C GLU A 298 -9.02 -2.25 0.99
N SER A 299 -9.01 -1.87 2.27
CA SER A 299 -8.39 -2.59 3.39
C SER A 299 -6.92 -2.86 3.12
N THR A 300 -6.09 -1.82 3.26
CA THR A 300 -4.65 -1.94 3.08
C THR A 300 -4.05 -2.83 4.16
N CYS A 301 -3.35 -3.87 3.72
CA CYS A 301 -2.80 -4.90 4.57
C CYS A 301 -1.27 -4.93 4.42
N GLY A 302 -0.72 -5.98 3.82
CA GLY A 302 0.72 -6.19 3.69
C GLY A 302 1.47 -5.05 3.02
N LEU A 303 2.71 -4.86 3.46
CA LEU A 303 3.63 -3.82 3.02
C LEU A 303 5.05 -4.40 2.91
N VAL A 304 5.70 -4.22 1.76
CA VAL A 304 7.11 -4.58 1.57
C VAL A 304 7.83 -3.54 0.69
N PHE A 305 9.06 -3.16 1.07
CA PHE A 305 9.91 -2.28 0.26
C PHE A 305 10.75 -3.08 -0.75
N ASN A 306 10.80 -2.61 -1.99
CA ASN A 306 11.57 -3.20 -3.08
C ASN A 306 13.05 -2.79 -3.03
N GLU A 307 13.72 -3.13 -1.94
CA GLU A 307 15.08 -2.69 -1.64
C GLU A 307 16.02 -3.90 -1.56
N PRO A 308 16.74 -4.24 -2.64
CA PRO A 308 17.59 -5.41 -2.65
C PRO A 308 18.72 -5.28 -1.61
N HIS A 309 18.95 -6.36 -0.88
CA HIS A 309 19.97 -6.42 0.17
C HIS A 309 20.54 -7.83 0.29
N SER A 310 21.82 -7.91 0.69
CA SER A 310 22.46 -9.19 0.99
C SER A 310 21.92 -9.78 2.30
N SER A 311 22.06 -11.09 2.46
CA SER A 311 21.78 -11.72 3.76
C SER A 311 22.64 -11.10 4.86
N LEU A 312 22.08 -10.98 6.06
CA LEU A 312 22.85 -10.57 7.23
C LEU A 312 23.92 -11.62 7.55
N ASN A 313 25.19 -11.24 7.42
CA ASN A 313 26.31 -12.07 7.87
C ASN A 313 26.56 -11.86 9.37
N VAL A 314 25.80 -12.59 10.20
CA VAL A 314 25.86 -12.53 11.66
C VAL A 314 27.28 -12.81 12.20
N GLU A 315 28.02 -13.73 11.58
CA GLU A 315 29.42 -14.05 11.97
C GLU A 315 30.40 -12.90 11.69
N SER A 316 30.22 -12.17 10.58
CA SER A 316 31.04 -10.99 10.29
C SER A 316 30.74 -9.82 11.25
N LEU A 317 29.48 -9.68 11.66
CA LEU A 317 29.06 -8.70 12.69
C LEU A 317 29.70 -9.05 14.04
N LYS A 318 29.77 -10.34 14.41
CA LYS A 318 30.49 -10.83 15.61
C LYS A 318 32.01 -10.67 15.51
N ARG A 319 32.64 -10.90 14.34
CA ARG A 319 34.11 -10.81 14.17
C ARG A 319 34.67 -9.38 14.07
N SER A 320 33.96 -8.48 13.38
CA SER A 320 34.34 -7.07 13.26
C SER A 320 34.31 -6.32 14.59
N THR A 321 33.48 -6.80 15.52
CA THR A 321 33.36 -6.27 16.89
C THR A 321 34.41 -6.83 17.85
N VAL A 322 34.86 -8.09 17.67
CA VAL A 322 36.03 -8.62 18.40
C VAL A 322 37.32 -7.88 18.02
N THR A 323 37.47 -7.47 16.75
CA THR A 323 38.63 -6.70 16.28
C THR A 323 38.62 -5.25 16.75
N SER A 324 37.45 -4.61 16.87
CA SER A 324 37.33 -3.27 17.46
C SER A 324 37.50 -3.27 18.99
N ALA A 325 36.96 -4.28 19.69
CA ALA A 325 37.22 -4.50 21.12
C ALA A 325 38.68 -4.87 21.41
N GLY A 326 39.35 -5.58 20.50
CA GLY A 326 40.78 -5.90 20.56
C GLY A 326 41.70 -4.69 20.37
N ARG A 327 41.28 -3.67 19.61
CA ARG A 327 42.01 -2.39 19.49
C ARG A 327 41.84 -1.48 20.71
N TYR A 328 40.68 -1.52 21.38
CA TYR A 328 40.41 -0.76 22.61
C TYR A 328 41.01 -1.37 23.87
N ARG A 329 41.57 -2.58 23.80
CA ARG A 329 42.30 -3.24 24.90
C ARG A 329 43.66 -2.60 25.25
N SER A 330 44.06 -1.52 24.58
CA SER A 330 45.34 -0.85 24.86
C SER A 330 45.24 0.36 25.78
N ASP A 331 44.05 0.93 26.03
CA ASP A 331 43.89 2.11 26.87
C ASP A 331 42.75 1.97 27.89
N ASN A 332 43.13 1.66 29.13
CA ASN A 332 42.35 1.72 30.38
C ASN A 332 41.20 0.72 30.65
N ASP A 333 41.34 0.14 31.84
CA ASP A 333 40.64 -0.98 32.45
C ASP A 333 39.21 -0.64 32.94
N ARG A 334 38.29 -0.29 32.04
CA ARG A 334 36.83 -0.23 32.34
C ARG A 334 35.98 -0.69 31.16
N PHE A 335 35.99 -2.00 30.90
CA PHE A 335 34.89 -2.66 30.18
C PHE A 335 33.61 -2.55 31.03
N ASN A 336 32.76 -1.57 30.75
CA ASN A 336 31.46 -1.48 31.41
C ASN A 336 30.46 -2.46 30.73
N ALA A 337 29.52 -2.98 31.53
CA ALA A 337 28.50 -3.93 31.06
C ALA A 337 27.61 -3.38 29.94
N SER A 338 27.50 -2.05 29.77
CA SER A 338 26.65 -1.42 28.75
C SER A 338 27.17 -1.60 27.31
N THR A 339 28.49 -1.84 27.14
CA THR A 339 29.07 -2.12 25.81
C THR A 339 28.76 -3.55 25.37
N LEU A 340 28.74 -4.52 26.30
CA LEU A 340 28.29 -5.90 26.04
C LEU A 340 26.79 -5.97 25.73
N GLN A 341 25.97 -5.08 26.31
CA GLN A 341 24.53 -5.03 26.12
C GLN A 341 24.09 -4.57 24.70
N ARG A 342 24.98 -3.92 23.94
CA ARG A 342 24.76 -3.64 22.50
C ARG A 342 24.84 -4.91 21.63
N PHE A 343 25.47 -5.98 22.10
CA PHE A 343 25.75 -7.20 21.33
C PHE A 343 24.75 -8.36 21.55
N ASN A 344 23.79 -8.18 22.47
CA ASN A 344 22.75 -9.18 22.80
C ASN A 344 21.33 -8.76 22.38
N ALA A 345 21.19 -7.70 21.57
CA ALA A 345 19.87 -7.32 21.06
C ALA A 345 19.58 -8.08 19.75
N PRO A 346 18.44 -8.79 19.64
CA PRO A 346 18.05 -9.45 18.41
C PRO A 346 17.99 -8.47 17.24
N LEU A 347 18.75 -8.71 16.18
CA LEU A 347 18.72 -7.86 14.98
C LEU A 347 17.68 -8.38 13.99
N PRO A 348 17.12 -7.54 13.10
CA PRO A 348 16.33 -8.03 11.97
C PRO A 348 17.11 -9.10 11.22
N ALA A 349 16.51 -10.26 10.99
CA ALA A 349 17.14 -11.36 10.28
C ALA A 349 16.29 -11.77 9.09
N SER A 350 16.48 -11.06 7.98
CA SER A 350 15.96 -11.48 6.68
C SER A 350 17.08 -12.12 5.87
N PRO A 351 16.78 -13.15 5.06
CA PRO A 351 17.73 -13.62 4.07
C PRO A 351 17.96 -12.50 3.06
N ALA A 352 18.84 -12.75 2.08
CA ALA A 352 18.98 -11.82 0.97
C ALA A 352 17.59 -11.57 0.34
N GLN A 353 17.36 -10.34 -0.10
CA GLN A 353 16.21 -9.98 -0.89
C GLN A 353 16.70 -9.52 -2.26
N GLY A 354 16.08 -10.05 -3.32
CA GLY A 354 16.31 -9.58 -4.67
C GLY A 354 15.53 -8.30 -4.97
N LEU A 355 15.60 -7.86 -6.23
CA LEU A 355 14.78 -6.79 -6.74
C LEU A 355 13.60 -7.39 -7.51
N PHE A 356 12.36 -7.02 -7.16
CA PHE A 356 11.18 -7.38 -7.93
C PHE A 356 10.90 -6.35 -9.03
N GLY A 357 10.66 -6.84 -10.25
CA GLY A 357 10.32 -6.01 -11.40
C GLY A 357 11.51 -5.24 -12.01
N PRO A 358 11.23 -4.24 -12.86
CA PRO A 358 12.23 -3.39 -13.50
C PRO A 358 13.14 -2.66 -12.50
N LYS A 359 14.40 -2.41 -12.90
CA LYS A 359 15.40 -1.71 -12.06
C LYS A 359 14.90 -0.39 -11.47
N TRP A 360 14.14 0.38 -12.23
CA TRP A 360 13.66 1.68 -11.78
C TRP A 360 12.56 1.59 -10.70
N TRP A 361 12.02 0.40 -10.40
CA TRP A 361 11.12 0.15 -9.26
C TRP A 361 11.88 -0.04 -7.93
N GLU A 362 13.20 -0.02 -7.94
CA GLU A 362 13.99 -0.07 -6.71
C GLU A 362 13.60 1.08 -5.77
N GLY A 363 13.37 0.75 -4.50
CA GLY A 363 12.93 1.71 -3.47
C GLY A 363 11.43 1.99 -3.44
N ASP A 364 10.65 1.50 -4.41
CA ASP A 364 9.18 1.56 -4.34
C ASP A 364 8.67 0.60 -3.25
N ALA A 365 7.52 0.92 -2.66
CA ALA A 365 6.80 0.00 -1.78
C ALA A 365 5.76 -0.81 -2.56
N PHE A 366 5.46 -2.02 -2.14
CA PHE A 366 4.29 -2.77 -2.59
C PHE A 366 3.31 -2.92 -1.44
N VAL A 367 2.03 -2.66 -1.74
CA VAL A 367 0.93 -2.67 -0.76
C VAL A 367 -0.19 -3.59 -1.26
N ALA A 368 -0.67 -4.45 -0.38
CA ALA A 368 -1.81 -5.32 -0.62
C ALA A 368 -3.12 -4.63 -0.23
N GLY A 369 -4.16 -4.75 -1.08
CA GLY A 369 -5.53 -4.34 -0.77
C GLY A 369 -6.42 -5.57 -0.65
N GLU A 370 -6.77 -5.91 0.59
CA GLU A 370 -7.46 -7.15 0.91
C GLU A 370 -8.86 -7.18 0.32
N SER A 371 -9.70 -6.22 0.70
CA SER A 371 -11.15 -6.28 0.54
C SER A 371 -11.63 -6.25 -0.91
N ARG A 372 -10.76 -5.79 -1.81
CA ARG A 372 -11.05 -5.67 -3.25
C ARG A 372 -10.06 -6.42 -4.13
N GLY A 373 -9.03 -7.05 -3.58
CA GLY A 373 -8.03 -7.80 -4.33
C GLY A 373 -7.16 -6.91 -5.22
N LYS A 374 -6.18 -6.24 -4.62
CA LYS A 374 -5.27 -5.32 -5.32
C LYS A 374 -3.83 -5.47 -4.85
N ILE A 375 -2.91 -5.18 -5.75
CA ILE A 375 -1.51 -4.90 -5.42
C ILE A 375 -1.14 -3.55 -6.03
N TRP A 376 -0.77 -2.60 -5.19
CA TRP A 376 -0.20 -1.34 -5.61
C TRP A 376 1.32 -1.37 -5.54
N ARG A 377 1.95 -0.70 -6.49
CA ARG A 377 3.30 -0.18 -6.37
C ARG A 377 3.22 1.28 -5.98
N VAL A 378 3.88 1.68 -4.91
CA VAL A 378 3.91 3.05 -4.42
C VAL A 378 5.30 3.62 -4.62
N ARG A 379 5.41 4.60 -5.52
CA ARG A 379 6.62 5.42 -5.66
C ARG A 379 6.67 6.40 -4.50
N LEU A 380 7.79 6.41 -3.78
CA LEU A 380 8.05 7.36 -2.70
C LEU A 380 9.22 8.27 -3.04
N VAL A 381 9.05 9.57 -2.79
CA VAL A 381 10.11 10.56 -2.90
C VAL A 381 10.29 11.23 -1.55
N LYS A 382 11.48 11.09 -0.96
CA LYS A 382 11.82 11.76 0.30
C LYS A 382 11.98 13.26 0.07
N THR A 383 11.38 14.06 0.94
CA THR A 383 11.48 15.52 0.97
C THR A 383 12.00 15.99 2.34
N PRO A 384 12.36 17.28 2.51
CA PRO A 384 12.71 17.80 3.84
C PRO A 384 11.59 17.70 4.88
N HIS A 385 10.33 17.53 4.45
CA HIS A 385 9.15 17.49 5.31
C HIS A 385 8.55 16.08 5.48
N GLY A 386 9.15 15.04 4.89
CA GLY A 386 8.63 13.67 4.95
C GLY A 386 8.74 12.99 3.60
N TYR A 387 7.63 12.43 3.12
CA TYR A 387 7.55 11.77 1.83
C TYR A 387 6.37 12.28 1.00
N VAL A 388 6.56 12.34 -0.31
CA VAL A 388 5.46 12.41 -1.28
C VAL A 388 5.35 11.04 -1.93
N GLY A 389 4.14 10.49 -1.94
CA GLY A 389 3.85 9.17 -2.50
C GLY A 389 2.91 9.25 -3.70
N LYS A 390 3.04 8.27 -4.60
CA LYS A 390 2.03 7.99 -5.62
C LYS A 390 1.90 6.49 -5.83
N GLU A 391 0.68 6.00 -5.71
CA GLU A 391 0.30 4.62 -6.02
C GLU A 391 0.10 4.40 -7.51
N PHE A 392 0.41 3.18 -7.95
CA PHE A 392 0.16 2.65 -9.27
C PHE A 392 -0.38 1.24 -9.09
N LEU A 393 -1.59 0.98 -9.56
CA LEU A 393 -2.16 -0.36 -9.50
C LEU A 393 -1.44 -1.27 -10.51
N ILE A 394 -0.86 -2.37 -10.04
CA ILE A 394 -0.09 -3.30 -10.89
C ILE A 394 -0.74 -4.67 -11.03
N ALA A 395 -1.67 -5.03 -10.14
CA ALA A 395 -2.44 -6.27 -10.25
C ALA A 395 -3.85 -6.16 -9.64
N ARG A 396 -4.80 -6.89 -10.22
CA ARG A 396 -6.13 -7.19 -9.64
C ARG A 396 -6.21 -8.67 -9.32
N LEU A 397 -6.83 -8.99 -8.18
CA LEU A 397 -7.01 -10.36 -7.73
C LEU A 397 -8.48 -10.66 -7.48
N SER A 398 -8.92 -11.86 -7.83
CA SER A 398 -10.25 -12.38 -7.48
C SER A 398 -10.31 -13.03 -6.09
N MET A 399 -9.28 -12.82 -5.27
CA MET A 399 -9.17 -13.31 -3.90
C MET A 399 -8.70 -12.18 -2.96
N LEU A 400 -9.02 -12.33 -1.68
CA LEU A 400 -8.63 -11.39 -0.64
C LEU A 400 -7.11 -11.38 -0.51
N THR A 401 -6.48 -10.24 -0.79
CA THR A 401 -5.02 -10.13 -0.91
C THR A 401 -4.41 -9.63 0.40
N LEU A 402 -3.68 -10.49 1.13
CA LEU A 402 -3.32 -10.22 2.53
C LEU A 402 -1.91 -9.64 2.68
N ASP A 403 -0.87 -10.40 2.35
CA ASP A 403 0.51 -10.01 2.60
C ASP A 403 1.45 -10.36 1.45
N LEU A 404 2.60 -9.68 1.44
CA LEU A 404 3.58 -9.66 0.37
C LEU A 404 4.98 -9.97 0.91
N ALA A 405 5.76 -10.75 0.17
CA ALA A 405 7.17 -10.97 0.46
C ALA A 405 7.99 -11.03 -0.82
N ILE A 406 9.19 -10.45 -0.82
CA ILE A 406 10.10 -10.54 -1.97
C ILE A 406 11.17 -11.60 -1.70
N SER A 407 11.35 -12.52 -2.63
CA SER A 407 12.31 -13.61 -2.51
C SER A 407 13.75 -13.13 -2.68
N PRO A 408 14.75 -13.91 -2.24
CA PRO A 408 16.16 -13.66 -2.57
C PRO A 408 16.45 -13.54 -4.07
N LYS A 409 15.61 -14.14 -4.91
CA LYS A 409 15.73 -14.10 -6.37
C LYS A 409 15.01 -12.90 -7.00
N GLY A 410 14.23 -12.13 -6.22
CA GLY A 410 13.46 -10.99 -6.72
C GLY A 410 12.08 -11.36 -7.27
N ASP A 411 11.48 -12.44 -6.78
CA ASP A 411 10.09 -12.80 -7.07
C ASP A 411 9.17 -12.28 -5.96
N LEU A 412 7.97 -11.80 -6.32
CA LEU A 412 6.97 -11.35 -5.35
C LEU A 412 6.03 -12.50 -4.99
N TYR A 413 5.95 -12.83 -3.71
CA TYR A 413 5.03 -13.79 -3.15
C TYR A 413 3.85 -13.08 -2.52
N VAL A 414 2.65 -13.60 -2.76
CA VAL A 414 1.38 -13.02 -2.31
C VAL A 414 0.54 -14.09 -1.66
N CYS A 415 0.12 -13.90 -0.41
CA CYS A 415 -0.86 -14.79 0.22
C CYS A 415 -2.28 -14.22 0.09
N CYS A 416 -3.23 -15.12 -0.10
CA CYS A 416 -4.63 -14.78 -0.30
C CYS A 416 -5.55 -15.62 0.59
N HIS A 417 -6.60 -15.01 1.11
CA HIS A 417 -7.68 -15.69 1.79
C HIS A 417 -8.77 -16.11 0.81
N SER A 418 -9.41 -17.25 1.07
CA SER A 418 -10.71 -17.56 0.48
C SER A 418 -11.84 -16.86 1.23
N GLY A 419 -12.98 -16.68 0.56
CA GLY A 419 -14.20 -16.12 1.16
C GLY A 419 -14.58 -14.74 0.65
N LEU A 420 -15.50 -14.11 1.38
CA LEU A 420 -15.98 -12.76 1.10
C LEU A 420 -15.14 -11.72 1.88
N PRO A 421 -15.13 -10.44 1.45
CA PRO A 421 -14.47 -9.35 2.15
C PRO A 421 -14.73 -9.29 3.66
N ASP A 422 -13.87 -8.54 4.37
CA ASP A 422 -13.74 -8.43 5.83
C ASP A 422 -12.81 -9.48 6.46
N TRP A 423 -13.17 -10.77 6.46
CA TRP A 423 -12.40 -11.81 7.17
C TRP A 423 -12.24 -13.13 6.40
N GLY A 424 -12.75 -13.17 5.16
CA GLY A 424 -12.79 -14.39 4.37
C GLY A 424 -13.57 -15.52 5.05
N THR A 425 -13.10 -16.74 4.86
CA THR A 425 -13.64 -17.98 5.45
C THR A 425 -13.10 -18.26 6.85
N GLY A 426 -12.34 -17.33 7.44
CA GLY A 426 -11.78 -17.44 8.79
C GLY A 426 -10.55 -18.37 8.88
N PRO A 427 -10.12 -18.72 10.12
CA PRO A 427 -8.85 -19.43 10.35
C PRO A 427 -8.73 -20.81 9.71
N LYS A 428 -9.86 -21.48 9.44
CA LYS A 428 -9.90 -22.82 8.82
C LYS A 428 -10.13 -22.78 7.31
N GLY A 429 -10.28 -21.59 6.73
CA GLY A 429 -10.42 -21.39 5.31
C GLY A 429 -9.21 -21.89 4.53
N GLU A 430 -9.40 -22.25 3.26
CA GLU A 430 -8.30 -22.64 2.38
C GLU A 430 -7.63 -21.37 1.83
N GLY A 431 -6.36 -21.17 2.15
CA GLY A 431 -5.55 -20.07 1.65
C GLY A 431 -4.82 -20.46 0.38
N LYS A 432 -4.41 -19.46 -0.39
CA LYS A 432 -3.53 -19.64 -1.57
C LYS A 432 -2.32 -18.74 -1.49
N ILE A 433 -1.21 -19.20 -2.05
CA ILE A 433 0.00 -18.39 -2.23
C ILE A 433 0.36 -18.39 -3.70
N PHE A 434 0.66 -17.22 -4.23
CA PHE A 434 1.09 -17.03 -5.61
C PHE A 434 2.49 -16.46 -5.65
N LYS A 435 3.28 -16.94 -6.62
CA LYS A 435 4.56 -16.38 -7.00
C LYS A 435 4.38 -15.57 -8.29
N ILE A 436 4.82 -14.32 -8.26
CA ILE A 436 4.83 -13.40 -9.40
C ILE A 436 6.29 -13.11 -9.75
N SER A 437 6.67 -13.37 -10.99
CA SER A 437 8.04 -13.26 -11.48
C SER A 437 8.12 -12.32 -12.68
N TYR A 438 9.09 -11.41 -12.70
CA TYR A 438 9.37 -10.56 -13.85
C TYR A 438 10.23 -11.32 -14.87
N THR A 439 9.57 -11.98 -15.82
CA THR A 439 10.19 -12.96 -16.72
C THR A 439 10.51 -12.43 -18.11
N ASP A 440 9.91 -11.30 -18.51
CA ASP A 440 10.31 -10.58 -19.73
C ASP A 440 10.83 -9.16 -19.42
N PRO A 441 12.15 -9.03 -19.13
CA PRO A 441 12.80 -7.74 -18.96
C PRO A 441 12.71 -6.80 -20.15
N LYS A 442 12.36 -7.28 -21.36
CA LYS A 442 12.23 -6.45 -22.57
C LYS A 442 10.82 -5.90 -22.74
N ALA A 443 9.84 -6.37 -21.96
CA ALA A 443 8.50 -5.83 -21.97
C ALA A 443 8.49 -4.34 -21.56
N PRO A 444 7.89 -3.44 -22.37
CA PRO A 444 7.75 -2.02 -22.03
C PRO A 444 6.82 -1.82 -20.85
N GLN A 445 7.28 -1.12 -19.83
CA GLN A 445 6.50 -0.86 -18.61
C GLN A 445 5.90 0.52 -18.66
N PRO A 446 4.60 0.70 -18.36
CA PRO A 446 4.03 2.02 -18.22
C PRO A 446 4.69 2.73 -17.03
N VAL A 447 5.16 3.95 -17.28
CA VAL A 447 5.76 4.82 -16.25
C VAL A 447 4.68 5.70 -15.64
N ILE A 448 3.89 6.36 -16.50
CA ILE A 448 2.81 7.26 -16.09
C ILE A 448 1.86 7.52 -17.27
N ALA A 449 0.58 7.69 -16.97
CA ALA A 449 -0.43 8.23 -17.88
C ALA A 449 -0.86 9.62 -17.43
N TRP A 450 -1.09 10.54 -18.37
CA TRP A 450 -1.54 11.90 -18.06
C TRP A 450 -2.27 12.56 -19.22
N THR A 451 -3.06 13.60 -18.90
CA THR A 451 -3.64 14.48 -19.91
C THR A 451 -2.64 15.58 -20.29
N ALA A 452 -2.27 15.66 -21.57
CA ALA A 452 -1.36 16.71 -22.06
C ALA A 452 -2.12 17.95 -22.58
N ALA A 453 -3.39 17.76 -22.97
CA ALA A 453 -4.33 18.80 -23.38
C ALA A 453 -5.76 18.27 -23.16
N PRO A 454 -6.81 19.12 -23.24
CA PRO A 454 -8.19 18.67 -23.06
C PRO A 454 -8.61 17.47 -23.92
N THR A 455 -8.02 17.34 -25.11
CA THR A 455 -8.28 16.29 -26.12
C THR A 455 -7.08 15.36 -26.34
N GLU A 456 -6.12 15.31 -25.42
CA GLU A 456 -4.90 14.51 -25.57
C GLU A 456 -4.50 13.82 -24.27
N VAL A 457 -4.36 12.49 -24.33
CA VAL A 457 -3.82 11.65 -23.27
C VAL A 457 -2.50 11.07 -23.75
N ARG A 458 -1.50 11.00 -22.86
CA ARG A 458 -0.22 10.38 -23.13
C ARG A 458 0.07 9.30 -22.10
N VAL A 459 0.72 8.24 -22.54
CA VAL A 459 1.27 7.19 -21.68
C VAL A 459 2.73 7.00 -22.03
N ALA A 460 3.61 7.27 -21.05
CA ALA A 460 5.04 7.05 -21.20
C ALA A 460 5.39 5.62 -20.79
N PHE A 461 6.30 5.00 -21.53
CA PHE A 461 6.84 3.68 -21.28
C PHE A 461 8.35 3.76 -21.07
N ASP A 462 8.90 2.85 -20.25
CA ASP A 462 10.33 2.80 -19.97
C ASP A 462 11.17 2.28 -21.16
N LYS A 463 10.53 1.70 -22.17
CA LYS A 463 11.16 1.11 -23.36
C LYS A 463 10.33 1.42 -24.61
N PRO A 464 10.94 1.39 -25.81
CA PRO A 464 10.22 1.56 -27.06
C PRO A 464 9.13 0.51 -27.26
N LEU A 465 7.93 0.98 -27.60
CA LEU A 465 6.80 0.18 -28.03
C LEU A 465 7.01 -0.31 -29.46
N ASP A 466 6.45 -1.48 -29.77
CA ASP A 466 6.19 -1.83 -31.15
C ASP A 466 5.11 -0.89 -31.73
N PRO A 467 5.34 -0.25 -32.89
CA PRO A 467 4.35 0.63 -33.50
C PRO A 467 3.00 -0.05 -33.75
N SER A 468 2.95 -1.38 -33.84
CA SER A 468 1.69 -2.12 -34.00
C SER A 468 0.69 -1.86 -32.86
N VAL A 469 1.11 -1.35 -31.70
CA VAL A 469 0.22 -0.97 -30.60
C VAL A 469 -0.89 0.00 -31.05
N THR A 470 -0.63 0.85 -32.05
CA THR A 470 -1.63 1.80 -32.56
C THR A 470 -2.73 1.11 -33.37
N ASN A 471 -2.47 -0.09 -33.89
CA ASN A 471 -3.44 -0.84 -34.70
C ASN A 471 -4.69 -1.17 -33.89
N SER A 472 -4.55 -1.43 -32.59
CA SER A 472 -5.66 -1.73 -31.68
C SER A 472 -6.68 -0.58 -31.56
N PHE A 473 -6.29 0.65 -31.93
CA PHE A 473 -7.12 1.85 -31.86
C PHE A 473 -7.83 2.16 -33.18
N THR A 474 -7.51 1.44 -34.27
CA THR A 474 -8.18 1.58 -35.57
C THR A 474 -9.52 0.84 -35.59
N ARG A 475 -10.38 1.14 -36.56
CA ARG A 475 -11.67 0.45 -36.74
C ARG A 475 -11.50 -1.04 -37.10
N GLU A 476 -10.42 -1.37 -37.80
CA GLU A 476 -10.09 -2.73 -38.26
C GLU A 476 -9.45 -3.58 -37.14
N GLY A 477 -8.62 -2.97 -36.27
CA GLY A 477 -8.00 -3.65 -35.12
C GLY A 477 -8.97 -4.09 -34.01
N ARG A 478 -10.24 -3.65 -34.05
CA ARG A 478 -11.30 -4.12 -33.12
C ARG A 478 -11.88 -5.48 -33.48
N HIS A 479 -11.56 -6.03 -34.65
CA HIS A 479 -12.18 -7.24 -35.21
C HIS A 479 -11.20 -8.40 -35.46
N VAL A 480 -9.92 -8.27 -35.16
CA VAL A 480 -8.93 -9.33 -35.42
C VAL A 480 -8.85 -10.28 -34.22
N ALA A 481 -9.86 -11.13 -34.08
CA ALA A 481 -9.60 -12.48 -33.61
C ALA A 481 -9.08 -13.23 -34.84
N ASP A 482 -7.79 -13.60 -34.86
CA ASP A 482 -7.27 -14.48 -35.90
C ASP A 482 -7.86 -15.89 -35.68
N PRO A 483 -8.71 -16.41 -36.58
CA PRO A 483 -9.34 -17.72 -36.39
C PRO A 483 -8.34 -18.89 -36.50
N ASP A 484 -7.15 -18.66 -37.04
CA ASP A 484 -6.15 -19.69 -37.33
C ASP A 484 -4.99 -19.73 -36.31
N SER A 485 -4.99 -18.88 -35.27
CA SER A 485 -4.01 -18.97 -34.19
C SER A 485 -4.37 -20.15 -33.27
N GLY A 486 -3.70 -21.29 -33.46
CA GLY A 486 -3.86 -22.51 -32.65
C GLY A 486 -3.42 -22.40 -31.17
N HIS A 487 -3.41 -21.20 -30.61
CA HIS A 487 -3.20 -20.90 -29.20
C HIS A 487 -4.39 -20.06 -28.73
N GLY A 488 -4.88 -20.28 -27.51
CA GLY A 488 -6.09 -19.65 -26.98
C GLY A 488 -6.01 -18.13 -26.83
N ASP A 489 -5.90 -17.43 -27.95
CA ASP A 489 -5.93 -15.99 -28.06
C ASP A 489 -7.35 -15.53 -27.70
N THR A 490 -7.49 -15.07 -26.47
CA THR A 490 -8.65 -14.31 -26.06
C THR A 490 -8.68 -13.04 -26.92
N PRO A 491 -9.82 -12.67 -27.53
CA PRO A 491 -9.90 -11.46 -28.36
C PRO A 491 -9.40 -10.27 -27.55
N SER A 492 -8.40 -9.56 -28.07
CA SER A 492 -7.82 -8.39 -27.40
C SER A 492 -8.93 -7.39 -27.08
N LEU A 493 -9.09 -7.03 -25.81
CA LEU A 493 -10.10 -6.06 -25.36
C LEU A 493 -9.99 -4.77 -26.19
N PRO A 494 -11.11 -4.16 -26.63
CA PRO A 494 -11.02 -2.89 -27.34
C PRO A 494 -10.39 -1.84 -26.41
N PRO A 495 -9.59 -0.90 -26.94
CA PRO A 495 -9.08 0.19 -26.13
C PRO A 495 -10.24 1.04 -25.62
N THR A 496 -10.24 1.35 -24.33
CA THR A 496 -11.30 2.10 -23.66
C THR A 496 -10.70 3.16 -22.76
N ILE A 497 -11.42 4.29 -22.64
CA ILE A 497 -11.24 5.22 -21.54
C ILE A 497 -12.59 5.35 -20.85
N GLU A 498 -12.66 4.88 -19.62
CA GLU A 498 -13.81 5.08 -18.72
C GLU A 498 -13.48 6.15 -17.70
N PHE A 499 -14.47 6.92 -17.25
CA PHE A 499 -14.26 7.98 -16.26
C PHE A 499 -15.41 8.08 -15.26
N GLY A 500 -15.09 8.53 -14.06
CA GLY A 500 -16.04 8.71 -12.97
C GLY A 500 -15.35 8.82 -11.62
N GLU A 501 -16.09 9.19 -10.59
CA GLU A 501 -15.54 9.50 -9.25
C GLU A 501 -14.77 8.30 -8.64
N TYR A 502 -15.28 7.09 -8.81
CA TYR A 502 -14.71 5.85 -8.25
C TYR A 502 -14.17 4.90 -9.33
N VAL A 503 -13.96 5.41 -10.55
CA VAL A 503 -13.36 4.61 -11.62
C VAL A 503 -11.89 4.37 -11.30
N ARG A 504 -11.43 3.12 -11.46
CA ARG A 504 -10.02 2.74 -11.39
C ARG A 504 -9.62 1.82 -12.54
N ALA A 505 -8.31 1.73 -12.77
CA ALA A 505 -7.74 0.81 -13.74
C ALA A 505 -8.24 -0.62 -13.48
N ALA A 506 -8.68 -1.29 -14.55
CA ALA A 506 -9.12 -2.69 -14.52
C ALA A 506 -10.28 -3.02 -13.54
N ASP A 507 -11.21 -2.08 -13.30
CA ASP A 507 -12.44 -2.32 -12.53
C ASP A 507 -13.26 -3.52 -13.04
N ARG A 508 -13.13 -3.87 -14.33
CA ARG A 508 -13.78 -5.05 -14.92
C ARG A 508 -13.41 -6.38 -14.24
N TYR A 509 -12.27 -6.45 -13.55
CA TYR A 509 -11.84 -7.63 -12.80
C TYR A 509 -12.23 -7.55 -11.31
N GLU A 510 -12.98 -6.53 -10.88
CA GLU A 510 -13.50 -6.46 -9.53
C GLU A 510 -14.60 -7.48 -9.30
N VAL A 511 -14.26 -8.58 -8.63
CA VAL A 511 -15.24 -9.58 -8.20
C VAL A 511 -15.55 -9.51 -6.71
N LEU A 512 -14.64 -8.93 -5.91
CA LEU A 512 -14.78 -8.76 -4.47
C LEU A 512 -15.37 -7.39 -4.17
N LYS A 513 -16.55 -7.38 -3.55
CA LYS A 513 -17.32 -6.16 -3.28
C LYS A 513 -17.76 -6.16 -1.82
N PRO A 514 -17.16 -5.32 -0.97
CA PRO A 514 -17.56 -5.25 0.43
C PRO A 514 -19.04 -4.88 0.59
N PRO A 515 -19.77 -5.46 1.55
CA PRO A 515 -21.23 -5.36 1.61
C PRO A 515 -21.77 -4.01 2.12
N TYR A 516 -20.91 -3.01 2.27
CA TYR A 516 -21.22 -1.72 2.87
C TYR A 516 -22.03 -0.80 1.95
N GLN A 517 -22.88 0.04 2.55
CA GLN A 517 -23.74 0.96 1.81
C GLN A 517 -22.94 1.93 0.93
N VAL A 518 -21.76 2.37 1.39
CA VAL A 518 -20.91 3.28 0.61
C VAL A 518 -20.34 2.59 -0.63
N VAL A 519 -19.99 1.30 -0.57
CA VAL A 519 -19.56 0.54 -1.76
C VAL A 519 -20.69 0.46 -2.78
N LYS A 520 -21.93 0.21 -2.33
CA LYS A 520 -23.11 0.24 -3.23
C LYS A 520 -23.33 1.62 -3.87
N GLN A 521 -23.07 2.70 -3.13
CA GLN A 521 -23.14 4.06 -3.66
C GLN A 521 -22.04 4.32 -4.69
N GLN A 522 -20.82 3.83 -4.45
CA GLN A 522 -19.70 3.93 -5.39
C GLN A 522 -20.00 3.19 -6.70
N GLU A 523 -20.59 1.99 -6.61
CA GLU A 523 -21.00 1.21 -7.78
C GLU A 523 -22.11 1.89 -8.58
N ALA A 524 -23.05 2.53 -7.88
CA ALA A 524 -24.14 3.28 -8.49
C ALA A 524 -23.71 4.64 -9.06
N ALA A 525 -22.48 5.10 -8.77
CA ALA A 525 -21.99 6.38 -9.23
C ALA A 525 -21.91 6.43 -10.76
N PRO A 526 -22.23 7.56 -11.41
CA PRO A 526 -22.19 7.68 -12.85
C PRO A 526 -20.79 7.38 -13.43
N ARG A 527 -20.76 6.52 -14.45
CA ARG A 527 -19.57 6.21 -15.24
C ARG A 527 -19.80 6.66 -16.68
N GLY A 528 -18.82 7.33 -17.26
CA GLY A 528 -18.81 7.74 -18.66
C GLY A 528 -17.72 7.06 -19.45
N LYS A 529 -17.77 7.19 -20.77
CA LYS A 529 -16.70 6.79 -21.69
C LYS A 529 -16.35 7.96 -22.59
N ILE A 530 -15.07 8.17 -22.87
CA ILE A 530 -14.64 9.10 -23.93
C ILE A 530 -14.14 8.31 -25.12
N LYS A 531 -14.42 8.79 -26.33
CA LYS A 531 -13.89 8.14 -27.54
C LYS A 531 -12.43 8.48 -27.72
N ILE A 532 -11.65 7.46 -28.08
CA ILE A 532 -10.31 7.63 -28.64
C ILE A 532 -10.48 7.79 -30.15
N LEU A 533 -10.02 8.91 -30.68
CA LEU A 533 -10.18 9.32 -32.07
C LEU A 533 -8.98 8.90 -32.93
N ALA A 534 -7.78 8.93 -32.36
CA ALA A 534 -6.55 8.51 -33.02
C ALA A 534 -5.50 8.10 -31.98
N ALA A 535 -4.53 7.29 -32.40
CA ALA A 535 -3.36 6.92 -31.62
C ALA A 535 -2.11 7.05 -32.51
N LYS A 536 -1.01 7.51 -31.93
CA LYS A 536 0.32 7.51 -32.55
C LYS A 536 1.38 7.27 -31.48
N THR A 537 2.58 6.93 -31.90
CA THR A 537 3.75 6.93 -31.03
C THR A 537 4.56 8.22 -31.18
N ASP A 538 5.32 8.57 -30.15
CA ASP A 538 6.24 9.71 -30.10
C ASP A 538 7.46 9.35 -29.23
N HIS A 539 8.49 10.21 -29.21
CA HIS A 539 9.73 10.03 -28.43
C HIS A 539 10.36 8.64 -28.65
N ASP A 540 10.78 8.35 -29.88
CA ASP A 540 11.39 7.05 -30.26
C ASP A 540 10.54 5.83 -29.85
N ASN A 541 9.22 5.95 -30.05
CA ASN A 541 8.20 4.98 -29.68
C ASN A 541 8.04 4.71 -28.18
N GLN A 542 8.59 5.55 -27.30
CA GLN A 542 8.43 5.39 -25.85
C GLN A 542 7.19 6.08 -25.29
N THR A 543 6.48 6.89 -26.08
CA THR A 543 5.23 7.52 -25.66
C THR A 543 4.10 7.15 -26.59
N LEU A 544 3.02 6.58 -26.04
CA LEU A 544 1.74 6.45 -26.73
C LEU A 544 0.95 7.75 -26.57
N VAL A 545 0.58 8.38 -27.68
CA VAL A 545 -0.20 9.60 -27.72
C VAL A 545 -1.59 9.28 -28.27
N LEU A 546 -2.62 9.55 -27.47
CA LEU A 546 -4.02 9.33 -27.80
C LEU A 546 -4.73 10.67 -27.98
N THR A 547 -5.32 10.86 -29.16
CA THR A 547 -6.29 11.94 -29.39
C THR A 547 -7.66 11.47 -28.93
N THR A 548 -8.32 12.24 -28.08
CA THR A 548 -9.60 11.88 -27.47
C THR A 548 -10.66 12.96 -27.69
N GLU A 549 -11.93 12.62 -27.43
CA GLU A 549 -12.92 13.65 -27.08
C GLU A 549 -12.45 14.44 -25.83
N PRO A 550 -12.90 15.70 -25.64
CA PRO A 550 -12.53 16.48 -24.47
C PRO A 550 -12.89 15.79 -23.15
N HIS A 551 -11.99 15.83 -22.17
CA HIS A 551 -12.24 15.30 -20.82
C HIS A 551 -13.31 16.16 -20.12
N PRO A 552 -14.49 15.62 -19.79
CA PRO A 552 -15.63 16.45 -19.40
C PRO A 552 -15.63 16.86 -17.92
N GLN A 553 -14.89 16.15 -17.06
CA GLN A 553 -14.96 16.33 -15.60
C GLN A 553 -13.60 16.06 -14.92
N ALA A 554 -13.36 16.71 -13.78
CA ALA A 554 -12.19 16.46 -12.94
C ALA A 554 -12.41 15.24 -12.03
N VAL A 555 -12.30 14.05 -12.63
CA VAL A 555 -12.47 12.74 -11.98
C VAL A 555 -11.31 11.80 -12.37
N THR A 556 -11.36 10.55 -11.91
CA THR A 556 -10.41 9.52 -12.34
C THR A 556 -10.83 8.94 -13.69
N TYR A 557 -9.85 8.60 -14.52
CA TYR A 557 -9.99 7.99 -15.83
C TYR A 557 -9.20 6.68 -15.84
N ALA A 558 -9.83 5.59 -16.24
CA ALA A 558 -9.19 4.30 -16.45
C ALA A 558 -9.00 4.05 -17.94
N LEU A 559 -7.75 3.78 -18.35
CA LEU A 559 -7.36 3.54 -19.73
C LEU A 559 -6.87 2.09 -19.90
N THR A 560 -7.51 1.37 -20.81
CA THR A 560 -7.12 0.03 -21.24
C THR A 560 -6.40 0.09 -22.60
N ILE A 561 -5.18 -0.45 -22.67
CA ILE A 561 -4.29 -0.44 -23.83
C ILE A 561 -3.96 -1.89 -24.21
N PRO A 562 -4.66 -2.48 -25.18
CA PRO A 562 -4.34 -3.82 -25.68
C PRO A 562 -3.08 -3.82 -26.59
N GLY A 563 -2.41 -4.95 -26.64
CA GLY A 563 -1.35 -5.22 -27.61
C GLY A 563 -0.02 -4.50 -27.34
N VAL A 564 0.26 -4.17 -26.07
CA VAL A 564 1.54 -3.58 -25.66
C VAL A 564 2.63 -4.63 -25.72
N LYS A 565 3.68 -4.35 -26.49
CA LYS A 565 4.86 -5.20 -26.61
C LYS A 565 6.08 -4.38 -27.01
N GLY A 566 7.27 -4.92 -26.73
CA GLY A 566 8.52 -4.30 -27.13
C GLY A 566 8.72 -4.33 -28.64
N GLN A 567 9.44 -3.35 -29.16
CA GLN A 567 9.73 -3.21 -30.59
C GLN A 567 10.27 -4.51 -31.22
N GLY A 568 9.62 -4.98 -32.28
CA GLY A 568 10.01 -6.20 -33.01
C GLY A 568 9.63 -7.51 -32.30
N LYS A 569 8.93 -7.46 -31.15
CA LYS A 569 8.46 -8.67 -30.47
C LYS A 569 7.30 -9.30 -31.26
N MET A 570 7.42 -10.60 -31.52
CA MET A 570 6.36 -11.40 -32.15
C MET A 570 5.21 -11.68 -31.18
N GLY A 571 4.02 -11.99 -31.70
CA GLY A 571 2.81 -12.26 -30.92
C GLY A 571 1.92 -11.04 -30.69
N ALA A 572 0.79 -11.26 -30.01
CA ALA A 572 -0.28 -10.28 -29.83
C ALA A 572 0.10 -9.11 -28.90
N GLY A 573 1.05 -9.30 -27.98
CA GLY A 573 1.33 -8.36 -26.90
C GLY A 573 0.37 -8.53 -25.73
N GLU A 574 0.58 -7.75 -24.68
CA GLU A 574 -0.16 -7.83 -23.42
C GLU A 574 -1.10 -6.61 -23.27
N THR A 575 -2.12 -6.73 -22.43
CA THR A 575 -2.99 -5.58 -22.11
C THR A 575 -2.41 -4.82 -20.94
N VAL A 576 -2.32 -3.50 -21.08
CA VAL A 576 -1.93 -2.57 -20.01
C VAL A 576 -3.16 -1.81 -19.53
N ASP A 577 -3.34 -1.76 -18.23
CA ASP A 577 -4.36 -0.93 -17.58
C ASP A 577 -3.66 0.10 -16.70
N VAL A 578 -3.99 1.37 -16.93
CA VAL A 578 -3.47 2.49 -16.14
C VAL A 578 -4.63 3.42 -15.83
N ASP A 579 -4.54 4.11 -14.69
CA ASP A 579 -5.39 5.23 -14.40
C ASP A 579 -4.61 6.54 -14.40
N TYR A 580 -5.35 7.62 -14.60
CA TYR A 580 -4.89 8.98 -14.54
C TYR A 580 -6.06 9.87 -14.14
N ASP A 581 -5.77 11.11 -13.82
CA ASP A 581 -6.77 12.12 -13.56
C ASP A 581 -6.37 13.44 -14.21
N LEU A 582 -7.11 14.51 -13.90
CA LEU A 582 -6.79 15.86 -14.35
C LEU A 582 -5.92 16.62 -13.34
N SER A 583 -5.31 15.94 -12.37
CA SER A 583 -4.41 16.57 -11.42
C SER A 583 -3.02 16.76 -12.04
N GLY A 584 -2.57 18.01 -12.04
CA GLY A 584 -1.36 18.47 -12.69
C GLY A 584 -1.31 19.98 -12.69
N ALA A 585 -0.15 20.54 -13.02
CA ALA A 585 0.02 21.97 -13.20
C ALA A 585 0.51 22.25 -14.61
N GLY A 586 -0.15 23.17 -15.31
CA GLY A 586 0.46 23.81 -16.47
C GLY A 586 1.56 24.74 -15.98
N ALA A 587 2.80 24.53 -16.42
CA ALA A 587 3.83 25.56 -16.28
C ALA A 587 4.03 26.22 -17.65
N ARG A 588 4.03 27.55 -17.62
CA ARG A 588 4.38 28.36 -18.77
C ARG A 588 5.78 28.91 -18.53
N PHE A 589 6.72 28.51 -19.38
CA PHE A 589 8.08 29.02 -19.31
C PHE A 589 8.18 30.31 -20.13
N PHE A 590 8.70 31.37 -19.51
CA PHE A 590 9.07 32.60 -20.18
C PHE A 590 10.61 32.68 -20.19
N THR A 591 11.21 32.70 -21.37
CA THR A 591 12.63 33.04 -21.51
C THR A 591 12.73 34.54 -21.79
N GLY A 592 13.02 35.33 -20.76
CA GLY A 592 13.20 36.78 -20.84
C GLY A 592 13.03 37.41 -19.45
N LEU A 593 13.98 38.26 -19.06
CA LEU A 593 13.92 39.06 -17.83
C LEU A 593 12.81 40.12 -17.97
N ASP A 594 11.56 39.71 -17.82
CA ASP A 594 10.43 40.61 -17.60
C ASP A 594 9.57 40.03 -16.48
N HIS A 595 10.04 40.19 -15.24
CA HIS A 595 9.15 40.11 -14.10
C HIS A 595 8.45 41.46 -13.93
N LEU A 596 7.14 41.45 -14.16
CA LEU A 596 6.12 42.08 -13.33
C LEU A 596 6.47 43.47 -12.75
N GLN A 597 6.02 44.52 -13.44
CA GLN A 597 5.35 45.61 -12.73
C GLN A 597 3.98 45.85 -13.37
N GLU A 598 2.93 45.55 -12.62
CA GLU A 598 1.61 46.13 -12.85
C GLU A 598 1.67 47.63 -12.51
N SER A 599 1.54 48.50 -13.51
CA SER A 599 0.92 49.84 -13.41
C SER A 599 0.75 50.46 -14.81
N PRO A 600 -0.39 51.10 -15.13
CA PRO A 600 -0.85 51.25 -16.50
C PRO A 600 -0.37 52.51 -17.21
N ALA A 601 -0.25 52.40 -18.54
CA ALA A 601 -0.42 53.48 -19.51
C ALA A 601 0.49 54.72 -19.32
N ARG A 602 1.75 54.63 -19.77
CA ARG A 602 2.46 55.79 -20.37
C ARG A 602 3.76 55.46 -21.11
N GLU A 603 4.37 54.30 -20.90
CA GLU A 603 5.69 53.99 -21.50
C GLU A 603 5.64 53.27 -22.86
N PHE A 604 4.44 52.98 -23.39
CA PHE A 604 4.27 52.32 -24.70
C PHE A 604 4.59 53.25 -25.91
N LEU A 605 4.79 54.56 -25.69
CA LEU A 605 5.09 55.51 -26.76
C LEU A 605 6.59 55.76 -26.98
N ASP A 606 7.46 55.41 -26.02
CA ASP A 606 8.91 55.58 -26.16
C ASP A 606 9.60 54.35 -26.75
N LEU A 607 8.99 53.17 -26.63
CA LEU A 607 9.58 51.92 -27.12
C LEU A 607 9.38 51.67 -28.64
N VAL A 608 8.61 52.53 -29.33
CA VAL A 608 8.36 52.42 -30.79
C VAL A 608 9.46 53.10 -31.62
N GLN A 609 10.40 53.82 -30.99
CA GLN A 609 11.39 54.61 -31.73
C GLN A 609 12.76 53.96 -31.96
N ASN A 610 13.09 52.79 -31.39
CA ASN A 610 14.38 52.16 -31.64
C ASN A 610 14.25 50.69 -32.06
N LYS A 611 15.00 50.39 -33.14
CA LYS A 611 14.89 49.20 -33.98
C LYS A 611 15.46 47.94 -33.31
N GLU A 612 14.86 46.82 -33.72
CA GLU A 612 15.36 45.43 -33.70
C GLU A 612 15.46 44.76 -32.32
N VAL A 613 14.65 43.71 -32.09
CA VAL A 613 15.11 42.32 -31.91
C VAL A 613 13.88 41.38 -31.99
N THR A 614 13.93 40.40 -32.89
CA THR A 614 13.09 39.19 -32.94
C THR A 614 13.72 38.14 -31.99
N PHE A 615 12.99 37.35 -31.19
CA PHE A 615 12.34 36.08 -31.56
C PHE A 615 11.39 35.59 -30.44
N PRO A 616 10.22 35.00 -30.76
CA PRO A 616 9.44 34.25 -29.79
C PRO A 616 9.63 32.73 -29.96
N LYS A 617 9.95 32.01 -28.87
CA LYS A 617 9.59 30.60 -28.72
C LYS A 617 8.86 30.42 -27.39
N LYS A 618 7.53 30.35 -27.49
CA LYS A 618 6.63 30.03 -26.38
C LYS A 618 6.58 28.50 -26.24
N TYR A 619 6.76 28.00 -25.02
CA TYR A 619 6.52 26.59 -24.69
C TYR A 619 5.49 26.51 -23.57
N ASP A 620 4.34 25.93 -23.86
CA ASP A 620 3.36 25.52 -22.85
C ASP A 620 3.69 24.05 -22.50
N VAL A 621 4.03 23.76 -21.23
CA VAL A 621 4.38 22.41 -20.76
C VAL A 621 3.44 22.02 -19.63
N TRP A 622 2.77 20.87 -19.77
CA TRP A 622 1.95 20.30 -18.71
C TRP A 622 2.79 19.38 -17.83
N PHE A 623 2.81 19.64 -16.52
CA PHE A 623 3.41 18.76 -15.52
C PHE A 623 2.33 17.91 -14.89
N PRO A 624 2.31 16.58 -15.14
CA PRO A 624 1.40 15.69 -14.45
C PRO A 624 1.71 15.68 -12.95
N HIS A 625 0.70 15.85 -12.11
CA HIS A 625 0.81 15.80 -10.64
C HIS A 625 1.96 16.64 -10.04
N ALA A 626 2.05 17.93 -10.43
CA ALA A 626 3.03 18.82 -9.82
C ALA A 626 2.70 19.07 -8.34
N ASP A 627 3.41 18.39 -7.45
CA ASP A 627 3.76 18.97 -6.16
C ASP A 627 4.94 19.94 -6.39
N ALA A 628 4.87 21.16 -5.88
CA ALA A 628 5.80 22.24 -6.20
C ALA A 628 7.28 21.88 -5.89
N GLY A 629 7.51 20.90 -5.01
CA GLY A 629 8.83 20.37 -4.69
C GLY A 629 9.48 19.53 -5.80
N ILE A 630 8.70 18.85 -6.66
CA ILE A 630 9.23 17.95 -7.72
C ILE A 630 9.78 18.76 -8.90
N VAL A 631 9.17 19.91 -9.21
CA VAL A 631 9.57 20.75 -10.35
C VAL A 631 10.94 21.42 -10.11
N ALA A 632 11.30 21.69 -8.86
CA ALA A 632 12.58 22.30 -8.51
C ALA A 632 13.79 21.34 -8.65
N GLY A 633 13.58 20.03 -8.50
CA GLY A 633 14.65 19.02 -8.62
C GLY A 633 15.05 18.70 -10.06
N TYR A 634 14.16 18.93 -11.03
CA TYR A 634 14.38 18.57 -12.44
C TYR A 634 15.14 19.63 -13.25
N LEU A 635 15.13 20.90 -12.81
CA LEU A 635 15.62 22.04 -13.60
C LEU A 635 16.73 22.75 -12.83
N GLY A 636 17.96 22.22 -12.95
CA GLY A 636 19.18 22.77 -12.34
C GLY A 636 19.18 24.30 -12.27
N GLY A 637 19.62 24.80 -11.11
CA GLY A 637 19.39 26.16 -10.62
C GLY A 637 19.39 27.28 -11.67
N PHE A 638 18.51 28.26 -11.43
CA PHE A 638 18.15 29.42 -12.25
C PHE A 638 16.97 29.20 -13.21
N THR A 639 15.77 28.97 -12.67
CA THR A 639 14.53 29.29 -13.38
C THR A 639 13.46 29.73 -12.38
N ILE A 640 12.85 30.90 -12.61
CA ILE A 640 11.74 31.39 -11.80
C ILE A 640 10.47 30.71 -12.29
N LEU A 641 9.80 29.97 -11.40
CA LEU A 641 8.62 29.19 -11.68
C LEU A 641 7.35 29.99 -11.35
N ALA A 642 6.43 30.14 -12.29
CA ALA A 642 5.06 30.58 -12.01
C ALA A 642 4.12 29.38 -12.23
N ALA A 643 3.63 28.79 -11.13
CA ALA A 643 2.67 27.70 -11.16
C ALA A 643 1.25 28.25 -10.92
N PHE A 644 0.29 27.89 -11.78
CA PHE A 644 -1.13 28.13 -11.52
C PHE A 644 -1.76 26.80 -11.05
N ALA A 645 -2.07 26.69 -9.76
CA ALA A 645 -2.75 25.54 -9.20
C ALA A 645 -4.26 25.58 -9.52
N GLY A 646 -4.78 24.51 -10.11
CA GLY A 646 -6.18 24.37 -10.51
C GLY A 646 -7.13 23.77 -9.47
N ARG A 647 -6.90 23.97 -8.16
CA ARG A 647 -7.86 23.56 -7.13
C ARG A 647 -8.27 24.72 -6.23
N ARG A 648 -9.56 25.07 -6.25
CA ARG A 648 -10.23 25.66 -5.09
C ARG A 648 -10.29 24.58 -4.02
N PHE A 649 -9.38 24.64 -3.05
CA PHE A 649 -9.65 24.07 -1.73
C PHE A 649 -10.71 24.93 -1.03
N PRO A 650 -11.57 24.39 -0.15
CA PRO A 650 -12.27 25.22 0.81
C PRO A 650 -11.21 25.93 1.65
N THR A 651 -11.13 27.24 1.46
CA THR A 651 -10.27 28.15 2.20
C THR A 651 -10.61 28.07 3.68
N HIS A 652 -9.71 27.52 4.51
CA HIS A 652 -9.40 28.00 5.85
C HIS A 652 -8.03 27.43 6.30
N LEU A 653 -6.97 27.90 5.64
CA LEU A 653 -5.62 27.92 6.23
C LEU A 653 -5.41 29.36 6.75
N GLN A 654 -5.49 29.56 8.06
CA GLN A 654 -4.81 30.70 8.69
C GLN A 654 -3.43 30.20 9.11
N ILE A 655 -2.41 30.97 8.72
CA ILE A 655 -0.98 30.79 9.04
C ILE A 655 -0.76 30.74 10.54
#